data_AF-A0A8J9VMN0-F1
#
_entry.id   AF-A0A8J9VMN0-F1
#
_cell.length_a   1.000
_cell.length_b   1.000
_cell.length_c   1.000
_cell.angle_alpha   90.00
_cell.angle_beta   90.00
_cell.angle_gamma   90.00
#
_symmetry.space_group_name_H-M   'P 1'
#
loop_
_entity.id
_entity.type
_entity.pdbx_description
1 polymer ?
#
loop_
_entity_poly.entity_id
_entity_poly.type
_entity_poly.pdbx_seq_one_letter_code
_entity_poly.pdbx_strand_id
1 'polypeptide(L)'
;MEDVWVELQAPRFVVHGHTATLKCDHNVDPETLYKVVFFKNGQRIMQYVQGRDPPFELFNFTGAYINLIQMDSTSITLDRMDFPASGTYACEIALEIPLYSKASKLQEVNVIVRQKHRPKIKVKHKNKKFLSQDNLEASCQSAPAYPAPHLTWLINYEKVDERLTIPHGTVLSNRHHHGMPLSHTNSSLILPLNDLQLLSNEAIVITCLSTIPSYAYLDEGFADIQNHTITVNVVRMEPTPTQLPVKIVSPNTSRSSHIFSITIPIVSQCFAWDKIMFLILMAMVVMAGANRHGDPAAEQLEVFRKKHPVPVGIVTTRAGRPIPYSEASGTLDLRLFYNDYLMESLTSLNRERIPVRVVHTKAGGAFGYFEVTNDISSITKACLFSKVGKRTPVAARFSPLVADKGGSDLSRDVRGFALKFYTEEGNYDLVGLNQPVFGVKDPRLFTTLVHSQKGNPATNINNANAFWDFLTLQPETFNLYLRLFTDTGIPNGYRHMPGFGIHTFQVENSVGDIYFIRYHLIPDAGLKNFTAHEAREVGADDPDYNTRDLYNSIENGIFPTWTVYLQILTMEQLEEAGPSRICDVTRTLPISKYPLTKVGILVLNRNPLNYFAEIEQLGFMPSNLIPGITGAPDNLYQARILAYRDALNYRLGVNFNKIKVNCPLSHTFIYDRDGIPYVENNENDIPNYYPNSFNGPIPYNDKNNKDKPVISIIETEPNNFDQMTDYYVNELTSEQRNRLIENLIIAIKSISWFIQERAQKIFTDIHPDLGERISRGLVRLSYKLNWMTRHTIS
;
A
#
# COMPACT_ATOMS: atom_id res chain seq x y z
N MET A 1 19.86 7.29 -30.72
CA MET A 1 19.18 8.45 -30.13
C MET A 1 20.03 8.86 -28.95
N GLU A 2 20.55 10.08 -28.97
CA GLU A 2 21.25 10.66 -27.82
C GLU A 2 20.31 10.67 -26.61
N ASP A 3 20.82 10.43 -25.40
CA ASP A 3 20.03 10.46 -24.17
C ASP A 3 19.38 11.85 -24.03
N VAL A 4 18.05 11.90 -24.11
CA VAL A 4 17.28 13.13 -23.90
C VAL A 4 17.36 13.51 -22.42
N TRP A 5 17.95 14.67 -22.12
CA TRP A 5 17.98 15.23 -20.77
C TRP A 5 17.05 16.44 -20.67
N VAL A 6 16.49 16.60 -19.47
CA VAL A 6 15.59 17.71 -19.12
C VAL A 6 15.96 18.20 -17.74
N GLU A 7 16.16 19.50 -17.60
CA GLU A 7 16.49 20.14 -16.35
C GLU A 7 15.64 21.40 -16.17
N LEU A 8 15.08 21.57 -14.98
CA LEU A 8 14.44 22.82 -14.62
C LEU A 8 15.49 23.74 -14.03
N GLN A 9 15.64 24.93 -14.59
CA GLN A 9 16.35 26.04 -13.98
C GLN A 9 15.34 26.96 -13.29
N ALA A 10 15.36 26.96 -11.97
CA ALA A 10 14.58 27.86 -11.12
C ALA A 10 15.44 28.49 -10.02
N PRO A 11 15.09 29.71 -9.54
CA PRO A 11 15.69 30.25 -8.33
C PRO A 11 15.25 29.44 -7.11
N ARG A 12 16.20 28.98 -6.31
CA ARG A 12 15.88 28.26 -5.05
C ARG A 12 15.15 29.16 -4.04
N PHE A 13 15.44 30.46 -4.07
CA PHE A 13 14.86 31.45 -3.16
C PHE A 13 14.38 32.67 -3.91
N VAL A 14 13.19 33.16 -3.54
CA VAL A 14 12.61 34.37 -4.11
C VAL A 14 12.17 35.28 -2.98
N VAL A 15 12.54 36.54 -3.03
CA VAL A 15 12.09 37.50 -2.02
C VAL A 15 10.61 37.78 -2.24
N HIS A 16 9.80 37.75 -1.18
CA HIS A 16 8.36 38.04 -1.25
C HIS A 16 8.08 39.30 -2.07
N GLY A 17 7.18 39.19 -3.05
CA GLY A 17 6.79 40.24 -3.98
C GLY A 17 7.69 40.39 -5.22
N HIS A 18 8.82 39.67 -5.31
CA HIS A 18 9.68 39.68 -6.49
C HIS A 18 9.23 38.67 -7.54
N THR A 19 9.87 38.71 -8.70
CA THR A 19 9.60 37.82 -9.82
C THR A 19 10.55 36.61 -9.80
N ALA A 20 10.10 35.49 -10.37
CA ALA A 20 10.90 34.28 -10.56
C ALA A 20 10.73 33.73 -11.97
N THR A 21 11.82 33.52 -12.68
CA THR A 21 11.80 32.90 -14.01
C THR A 21 12.16 31.42 -13.89
N LEU A 22 11.34 30.57 -14.49
CA LEU A 22 11.50 29.13 -14.59
C LEU A 22 11.80 28.79 -16.04
N LYS A 23 12.90 28.07 -16.30
CA LYS A 23 13.30 27.66 -17.65
C LYS A 23 13.49 26.14 -17.71
N CYS A 24 12.86 25.50 -18.68
CA CYS A 24 12.99 24.08 -18.95
C CYS A 24 14.07 23.86 -19.99
N ASP A 25 15.28 23.54 -19.55
CA ASP A 25 16.42 23.28 -20.42
C ASP A 25 16.44 21.81 -20.86
N HIS A 26 16.82 21.57 -22.11
CA HIS A 26 16.90 20.25 -22.73
C HIS A 26 17.85 20.25 -23.93
N ASN A 27 18.29 19.07 -24.36
CA ASN A 27 19.07 18.88 -25.61
C ASN A 27 18.22 18.57 -26.86
N VAL A 28 16.90 18.69 -26.76
CA VAL A 28 15.99 18.43 -27.89
C VAL A 28 15.99 19.59 -28.88
N ASP A 29 16.03 19.26 -30.18
CA ASP A 29 15.89 20.23 -31.28
C ASP A 29 14.53 20.95 -31.19
N PRO A 30 14.49 22.30 -31.20
CA PRO A 30 13.24 23.07 -31.16
C PRO A 30 12.18 22.67 -32.21
N GLU A 31 12.58 22.18 -33.38
CA GLU A 31 11.65 21.72 -34.42
C GLU A 31 10.95 20.41 -34.06
N THR A 32 11.54 19.62 -33.16
CA THR A 32 11.03 18.32 -32.68
C THR A 32 10.30 18.40 -31.33
N LEU A 33 10.30 19.58 -30.68
CA LEU A 33 9.70 19.79 -29.38
C LEU A 33 8.17 19.97 -29.50
N TYR A 34 7.44 18.87 -29.35
CA TYR A 34 5.98 18.88 -29.48
C TYR A 34 5.25 19.58 -28.32
N LYS A 35 5.68 19.36 -27.07
CA LYS A 35 4.97 19.85 -25.88
C LYS A 35 5.89 20.12 -24.71
N VAL A 36 5.63 21.19 -23.95
CA VAL A 36 6.29 21.51 -22.67
C VAL A 36 5.24 21.78 -21.60
N VAL A 37 5.42 21.25 -20.40
CA VAL A 37 4.50 21.43 -19.27
C VAL A 37 5.29 21.82 -18.02
N PHE A 38 4.86 22.88 -17.34
CA PHE A 38 5.38 23.24 -16.02
C PHE A 38 4.42 22.79 -14.93
N PHE A 39 4.99 22.34 -13.82
CA PHE A 39 4.28 21.85 -12.65
C PHE A 39 4.67 22.61 -11.38
N LYS A 40 3.72 22.78 -10.47
CA LYS A 40 3.90 23.21 -9.09
C LYS A 40 3.19 22.23 -8.17
N ASN A 41 3.91 21.61 -7.23
CA ASN A 41 3.38 20.58 -6.31
C ASN A 41 2.60 19.48 -7.05
N GLY A 42 3.08 19.07 -8.23
CA GLY A 42 2.44 18.07 -9.10
C GLY A 42 1.23 18.58 -9.90
N GLN A 43 0.79 19.82 -9.72
CA GLN A 43 -0.29 20.43 -10.51
C GLN A 43 0.29 21.18 -11.70
N ARG A 44 -0.30 21.02 -12.88
CA ARG A 44 0.08 21.82 -14.06
C ARG A 44 -0.19 23.29 -13.80
N ILE A 45 0.72 24.16 -14.20
CA ILE A 45 0.56 25.62 -14.12
C ILE A 45 0.61 26.27 -15.51
N MET A 46 1.33 25.67 -16.45
CA MET A 46 1.38 26.07 -17.85
C MET A 46 1.63 24.86 -18.74
N GLN A 47 1.02 24.83 -19.92
CA GLN A 47 1.29 23.86 -20.97
C GLN A 47 1.44 24.59 -22.31
N TYR A 48 2.48 24.27 -23.06
CA TYR A 48 2.74 24.71 -24.41
C TYR A 48 2.63 23.52 -25.35
N VAL A 49 1.95 23.69 -26.48
CA VAL A 49 1.84 22.68 -27.54
C VAL A 49 2.17 23.32 -28.88
N GLN A 50 3.18 22.79 -29.56
CA GLN A 50 3.59 23.26 -30.87
C GLN A 50 2.47 23.04 -31.90
N GLY A 51 2.14 24.08 -32.68
CA GLY A 51 1.10 24.02 -33.72
C GLY A 51 -0.36 24.13 -33.24
N ARG A 52 -0.61 24.31 -31.93
CA ARG A 52 -1.94 24.58 -31.36
C ARG A 52 -2.23 26.09 -31.35
N ASP A 53 -3.50 26.47 -31.49
CA ASP A 53 -3.98 27.85 -31.32
C ASP A 53 -5.15 27.90 -30.30
N PRO A 54 -5.00 28.56 -29.13
CA PRO A 54 -3.77 29.19 -28.64
C PRO A 54 -2.71 28.14 -28.26
N PRO A 55 -1.41 28.44 -28.45
CA PRO A 55 -0.33 27.48 -28.18
C PRO A 55 -0.13 27.21 -26.69
N PHE A 56 -0.60 28.12 -25.83
CA PHE A 56 -0.47 28.04 -24.38
C PHE A 56 -1.82 27.78 -23.71
N GLU A 57 -1.79 26.89 -22.72
CA GLU A 57 -2.88 26.61 -21.80
C GLU A 57 -2.39 26.87 -20.37
N LEU A 58 -3.08 27.73 -19.64
CA LEU A 58 -2.70 28.18 -18.31
C LEU A 58 -3.64 27.61 -17.27
N PHE A 59 -3.09 27.22 -16.13
CA PHE A 59 -3.85 26.63 -15.05
C PHE A 59 -3.75 27.50 -13.79
N ASN A 60 -4.85 27.61 -13.07
CA ASN A 60 -4.89 28.41 -11.85
C ASN A 60 -4.05 27.75 -10.76
N PHE A 61 -3.13 28.52 -10.18
CA PHE A 61 -2.41 28.14 -8.97
C PHE A 61 -2.32 29.33 -8.02
N THR A 62 -2.04 29.04 -6.75
CA THR A 62 -1.99 30.04 -5.70
C THR A 62 -0.57 30.55 -5.46
N GLY A 63 -0.47 31.86 -5.21
CA GLY A 63 0.72 32.52 -4.70
C GLY A 63 1.56 33.29 -5.72
N ALA A 64 1.29 33.20 -7.03
CA ALA A 64 1.96 34.06 -8.01
C ALA A 64 1.12 34.19 -9.29
N TYR A 65 1.50 35.10 -10.18
CA TYR A 65 0.85 35.31 -11.47
C TYR A 65 1.81 35.00 -12.61
N ILE A 66 1.38 34.25 -13.62
CA ILE A 66 2.21 34.04 -14.83
C ILE A 66 2.23 35.33 -15.64
N ASN A 67 3.41 35.85 -15.92
CA ASN A 67 3.61 37.00 -16.78
C ASN A 67 3.45 36.58 -18.25
N LEU A 68 2.31 36.93 -18.82
CA LEU A 68 1.95 36.57 -20.20
C LEU A 68 2.82 37.26 -21.27
N ILE A 69 3.55 38.32 -20.90
CA ILE A 69 4.44 39.06 -21.79
C ILE A 69 5.84 38.43 -21.78
N GLN A 70 6.24 37.84 -20.65
CA GLN A 70 7.56 37.23 -20.41
C GLN A 70 7.46 35.70 -20.27
N MET A 71 6.83 35.07 -21.26
CA MET A 71 6.74 33.62 -21.39
C MET A 71 7.13 33.19 -22.81
N ASP A 72 7.79 32.04 -22.92
CA ASP A 72 8.13 31.39 -24.19
C ASP A 72 7.75 29.88 -24.14
N SER A 73 8.06 29.13 -25.19
CA SER A 73 7.74 27.68 -25.28
C SER A 73 8.38 26.83 -24.17
N THR A 74 9.47 27.30 -23.59
CA THR A 74 10.35 26.61 -22.64
C THR A 74 10.58 27.39 -21.34
N SER A 75 9.97 28.55 -21.16
CA SER A 75 10.18 29.39 -19.98
C SER A 75 8.93 30.17 -19.58
N ILE A 76 8.76 30.33 -18.27
CA ILE A 76 7.70 31.14 -17.68
C ILE A 76 8.25 32.07 -16.61
N THR A 77 7.74 33.29 -16.54
CA THR A 77 8.04 34.22 -15.45
C THR A 77 6.83 34.33 -14.53
N LEU A 78 7.07 34.15 -13.23
CA LEU A 78 6.09 34.27 -12.16
C LEU A 78 6.25 35.61 -11.46
N ASP A 79 5.26 36.47 -11.58
CA ASP A 79 5.22 37.80 -10.95
C ASP A 79 4.55 37.76 -9.57
N ARG A 80 5.03 38.66 -8.70
CA ARG A 80 4.49 38.89 -7.35
C ARG A 80 4.44 37.59 -6.53
N MET A 81 5.58 36.92 -6.41
CA MET A 81 5.71 35.68 -5.62
C MET A 81 5.35 35.92 -4.15
N ASP A 82 4.27 35.29 -3.69
CA ASP A 82 3.73 35.30 -2.34
C ASP A 82 4.00 33.95 -1.64
N PHE A 83 3.84 33.88 -0.32
CA PHE A 83 4.20 32.69 0.48
C PHE A 83 3.60 31.37 -0.04
N PRO A 84 2.33 31.30 -0.49
CA PRO A 84 1.76 30.07 -1.06
C PRO A 84 2.43 29.61 -2.36
N ALA A 85 3.23 30.45 -3.02
CA ALA A 85 4.01 30.05 -4.19
C ALA A 85 5.16 29.11 -3.84
N SER A 86 5.57 29.05 -2.57
CA SER A 86 6.62 28.12 -2.14
C SER A 86 6.20 26.66 -2.40
N GLY A 87 7.12 25.84 -2.87
CA GLY A 87 6.85 24.44 -3.18
C GLY A 87 7.82 23.83 -4.17
N THR A 88 7.46 22.64 -4.65
CA THR A 88 8.25 21.90 -5.64
C THR A 88 7.80 22.26 -7.06
N TYR A 89 8.76 22.51 -7.93
CA TYR A 89 8.54 22.81 -9.34
C TYR A 89 9.23 21.77 -10.22
N ALA A 90 8.65 21.49 -11.38
CA ALA A 90 9.23 20.61 -12.38
C ALA A 90 8.81 21.07 -13.77
N CYS A 91 9.54 20.64 -14.80
CA CYS A 91 9.07 20.72 -16.17
C CYS A 91 9.13 19.35 -16.85
N GLU A 92 8.25 19.15 -17.83
CA GLU A 92 8.19 17.94 -18.65
C GLU A 92 8.14 18.34 -20.12
N ILE A 93 8.91 17.66 -20.95
CA ILE A 93 8.86 17.81 -22.40
C ILE A 93 8.36 16.52 -23.04
N ALA A 94 7.70 16.63 -24.19
CA ALA A 94 7.36 15.50 -25.04
C ALA A 94 7.73 15.80 -26.49
N LEU A 95 8.21 14.77 -27.19
CA LEU A 95 8.61 14.83 -28.60
C LEU A 95 7.46 14.46 -29.53
N GLU A 96 6.56 13.59 -29.08
CA GLU A 96 5.42 13.09 -29.86
C GLU A 96 4.23 12.75 -28.95
N ILE A 97 3.04 12.60 -29.54
CA ILE A 97 1.82 12.15 -28.86
C ILE A 97 1.81 10.61 -28.81
N PRO A 98 1.48 9.91 -27.72
CA PRO A 98 1.62 10.16 -26.27
C PRO A 98 2.77 9.31 -25.65
N LEU A 99 3.70 8.80 -26.46
CA LEU A 99 4.56 7.67 -26.11
C LEU A 99 5.93 8.04 -25.52
N TYR A 100 6.39 9.29 -25.66
CA TYR A 100 7.70 9.71 -25.17
C TYR A 100 7.65 11.09 -24.49
N SER A 101 7.67 11.08 -23.16
CA SER A 101 7.88 12.28 -22.36
C SER A 101 8.98 12.09 -21.30
N LYS A 102 9.68 13.17 -20.99
CA LYS A 102 10.77 13.20 -20.01
C LYS A 102 10.56 14.39 -19.10
N ALA A 103 10.62 14.15 -17.79
CA ALA A 103 10.47 15.18 -16.76
C ALA A 103 11.82 15.52 -16.11
N SER A 104 11.97 16.78 -15.70
CA SER A 104 13.08 17.24 -14.89
C SER A 104 13.03 16.64 -13.48
N LYS A 105 14.15 16.74 -12.74
CA LYS A 105 14.11 16.59 -11.28
C LYS A 105 13.23 17.69 -10.66
N LEU A 106 12.67 17.40 -9.50
CA LEU A 106 11.94 18.39 -8.70
C LEU A 106 12.92 19.42 -8.14
N GLN A 107 12.60 20.70 -8.32
CA GLN A 107 13.35 21.81 -7.73
C GLN A 107 12.49 22.55 -6.72
N GLU A 108 13.03 22.76 -5.51
CA GLU A 108 12.35 23.48 -4.45
C GLU A 108 12.56 24.98 -4.60
N VAL A 109 11.46 25.74 -4.65
CA VAL A 109 11.46 27.21 -4.69
C VAL A 109 10.78 27.71 -3.42
N ASN A 110 11.49 28.54 -2.66
CA ASN A 110 11.02 29.05 -1.37
C ASN A 110 10.90 30.58 -1.39
N VAL A 111 9.73 31.09 -1.00
CA VAL A 111 9.50 32.53 -0.85
C VAL A 111 9.95 33.00 0.53
N ILE A 112 10.89 33.95 0.54
CA ILE A 112 11.58 34.39 1.75
C ILE A 112 11.35 35.89 2.05
N VAL A 113 11.58 36.27 3.30
CA VAL A 113 11.68 37.65 3.76
C VAL A 113 13.10 37.86 4.29
N ARG A 114 13.85 38.78 3.68
CA ARG A 114 15.26 39.05 4.03
C ARG A 114 15.41 39.73 5.38
N GLN A 115 16.62 39.63 5.94
CA GLN A 115 17.00 40.31 7.17
C GLN A 115 17.17 41.81 6.91
N LYS A 116 16.44 42.66 7.64
CA LYS A 116 16.52 44.13 7.46
C LYS A 116 17.77 44.77 8.05
N HIS A 117 18.42 44.13 9.01
CA HIS A 117 19.61 44.65 9.67
C HIS A 117 20.54 43.51 10.09
N ARG A 118 21.78 43.86 10.40
CA ARG A 118 22.80 42.92 10.88
C ARG A 118 22.39 42.27 12.22
N PRO A 119 22.89 41.06 12.53
CA PRO A 119 22.70 40.46 13.84
C PRO A 119 23.35 41.33 14.93
N LYS A 120 22.87 41.22 16.16
CA LYS A 120 23.37 42.01 17.29
C LYS A 120 24.10 41.12 18.27
N ILE A 121 25.40 41.37 18.48
CA ILE A 121 26.19 40.70 19.52
C ILE A 121 26.14 41.55 20.80
N LYS A 122 25.92 40.89 21.94
CA LYS A 122 26.07 41.46 23.27
C LYS A 122 27.04 40.60 24.07
N VAL A 123 28.09 41.22 24.61
CA VAL A 123 29.05 40.54 25.49
C VAL A 123 28.66 40.79 26.94
N LYS A 124 28.60 39.73 27.73
CA LYS A 124 28.17 39.79 29.13
C LYS A 124 29.41 40.01 30.02
N HIS A 125 29.85 41.26 30.15
CA HIS A 125 30.97 41.59 31.05
C HIS A 125 30.86 43.00 31.65
N LYS A 126 31.31 43.15 32.91
CA LYS A 126 31.25 44.42 33.67
C LYS A 126 32.44 45.37 33.41
N ASN A 127 33.58 44.85 32.94
CA ASN A 127 34.82 45.63 32.70
C ASN A 127 35.27 45.56 31.23
N LYS A 128 36.03 46.56 30.74
CA LYS A 128 36.47 46.67 29.33
C LYS A 128 37.63 45.72 28.91
N LYS A 129 38.13 44.86 29.81
CA LYS A 129 39.28 43.96 29.58
C LYS A 129 39.00 42.58 30.20
N PHE A 130 39.31 41.50 29.48
CA PHE A 130 39.20 40.12 29.95
C PHE A 130 40.55 39.60 30.44
N LEU A 131 40.57 38.80 31.49
CA LEU A 131 41.74 38.05 31.92
C LEU A 131 41.79 36.70 31.20
N SER A 132 42.98 36.13 31.01
CA SER A 132 43.12 34.83 30.32
C SER A 132 42.37 33.68 30.99
N GLN A 133 42.05 33.80 32.29
CA GLN A 133 41.30 32.81 33.06
C GLN A 133 39.77 32.98 33.00
N ASP A 134 39.27 34.03 32.35
CA ASP A 134 37.83 34.30 32.26
C ASP A 134 37.16 33.46 31.16
N ASN A 135 35.86 33.21 31.32
CA ASN A 135 35.02 32.70 30.24
C ASN A 135 34.37 33.88 29.51
N LEU A 136 34.58 33.95 28.20
CA LEU A 136 33.93 34.93 27.34
C LEU A 136 32.51 34.45 27.01
N GLU A 137 31.52 35.13 27.60
CA GLU A 137 30.10 34.91 27.33
C GLU A 137 29.56 36.00 26.37
N ALA A 138 29.13 35.60 25.18
CA ALA A 138 28.50 36.50 24.22
C ALA A 138 27.18 35.92 23.73
N SER A 139 26.17 36.76 23.54
CA SER A 139 24.89 36.38 22.93
C SER A 139 24.74 37.07 21.58
N CYS A 140 24.22 36.38 20.58
CA CYS A 140 23.87 36.92 19.28
C CYS A 140 22.39 36.70 18.98
N GLN A 141 21.75 37.74 18.45
CA GLN A 141 20.37 37.71 17.98
C GLN A 141 20.31 38.11 16.50
N SER A 142 19.68 37.29 15.66
CA SER A 142 19.44 37.62 14.25
C SER A 142 18.38 38.73 14.09
N ALA A 143 18.30 39.33 12.91
CA ALA A 143 17.10 40.10 12.56
C ALA A 143 15.90 39.16 12.32
N PRO A 144 14.66 39.62 12.56
CA PRO A 144 13.48 38.88 12.17
C PRO A 144 13.42 38.68 10.66
N ALA A 145 13.18 37.45 10.22
CA ALA A 145 13.10 37.05 8.83
C ALA A 145 12.18 35.82 8.65
N TYR A 146 11.96 35.41 7.39
CA TYR A 146 11.25 34.17 7.06
C TYR A 146 11.96 33.45 5.91
N PRO A 147 12.31 32.15 6.03
CA PRO A 147 12.31 31.36 7.26
C PRO A 147 13.30 31.93 8.30
N ALA A 148 13.31 31.35 9.51
CA ALA A 148 14.17 31.82 10.59
C ALA A 148 15.67 31.72 10.21
N PRO A 149 16.50 32.75 10.47
CA PRO A 149 17.93 32.69 10.12
C PRO A 149 18.70 31.67 10.96
N HIS A 150 19.71 31.03 10.38
CA HIS A 150 20.68 30.22 11.11
C HIS A 150 21.88 31.06 11.57
N LEU A 151 22.27 30.94 12.84
CA LEU A 151 23.40 31.66 13.41
C LEU A 151 24.65 30.77 13.50
N THR A 152 25.76 31.26 12.97
CA THR A 152 27.09 30.62 13.05
C THR A 152 28.08 31.58 13.70
N TRP A 153 28.82 31.09 14.68
CA TRP A 153 29.89 31.85 15.33
C TRP A 153 31.24 31.60 14.66
N LEU A 154 32.00 32.67 14.43
CA LEU A 154 33.39 32.60 13.99
C LEU A 154 34.28 33.33 15.00
N ILE A 155 35.44 32.76 15.31
CA ILE A 155 36.51 33.39 16.08
C ILE A 155 37.72 33.52 15.17
N ASN A 156 38.28 34.73 15.04
CA ASN A 156 39.37 35.02 14.11
C ASN A 156 39.10 34.48 12.69
N TYR A 157 37.83 34.59 12.26
CA TYR A 157 37.31 34.12 10.98
C TYR A 157 37.20 32.60 10.80
N GLU A 158 37.50 31.79 11.82
CA GLU A 158 37.31 30.33 11.81
C GLU A 158 36.02 29.90 12.52
N LYS A 159 35.33 28.87 11.99
CA LYS A 159 34.07 28.36 12.58
C LYS A 159 34.34 27.78 13.97
N VAL A 160 33.59 28.25 14.95
CA VAL A 160 33.67 27.77 16.34
C VAL A 160 33.06 26.38 16.46
N ASP A 161 33.67 25.52 17.29
CA ASP A 161 33.13 24.22 17.67
C ASP A 161 31.73 24.37 18.30
N GLU A 162 30.78 23.56 17.84
CA GLU A 162 29.38 23.64 18.26
C GLU A 162 29.21 23.42 19.77
N ARG A 163 30.13 22.70 20.43
CA ARG A 163 30.16 22.49 21.90
C ARG A 163 30.34 23.78 22.70
N LEU A 164 30.92 24.81 22.10
CA LEU A 164 31.14 26.13 22.72
C LEU A 164 29.95 27.08 22.48
N THR A 165 28.93 26.63 21.75
CA THR A 165 27.74 27.42 21.43
C THR A 165 26.49 26.82 22.07
N ILE A 166 25.61 27.68 22.56
CA ILE A 166 24.31 27.32 23.13
C ILE A 166 23.23 27.89 22.22
N PRO A 167 22.53 27.04 21.42
CA PRO A 167 21.38 27.49 20.65
C PRO A 167 20.19 27.72 21.58
N HIS A 168 19.59 28.91 21.53
CA HIS A 168 18.36 29.24 22.29
C HIS A 168 17.10 29.06 21.43
N GLY A 169 17.25 28.59 20.20
CA GLY A 169 16.16 28.35 19.27
C GLY A 169 15.65 29.60 18.55
N THR A 170 14.59 29.40 17.78
CA THR A 170 13.90 30.41 16.98
C THR A 170 12.70 30.96 17.75
N VAL A 171 12.59 32.28 17.87
CA VAL A 171 11.48 32.95 18.57
C VAL A 171 10.69 33.80 17.59
N LEU A 172 9.36 33.65 17.63
CA LEU A 172 8.44 34.47 16.86
C LEU A 172 8.58 35.94 17.25
N SER A 173 8.73 36.79 16.24
CA SER A 173 8.77 38.24 16.40
C SER A 173 7.34 38.79 16.36
N ASN A 174 7.06 39.82 17.18
CA ASN A 174 5.78 40.55 17.13
C ASN A 174 5.56 41.28 15.78
N ARG A 175 6.59 41.35 14.93
CA ARG A 175 6.53 41.93 13.58
C ARG A 175 6.08 40.90 12.55
N HIS A 176 5.14 41.31 11.72
CA HIS A 176 4.62 40.52 10.61
C HIS A 176 5.01 41.18 9.28
N HIS A 177 5.20 40.38 8.23
CA HIS A 177 5.39 40.86 6.87
C HIS A 177 4.23 40.34 6.02
N HIS A 178 3.29 41.21 5.66
CA HIS A 178 2.06 40.84 4.93
C HIS A 178 1.30 39.65 5.56
N GLY A 179 1.11 39.69 6.89
CA GLY A 179 0.42 38.62 7.64
C GLY A 179 1.29 37.42 7.98
N MET A 180 2.48 37.29 7.41
CA MET A 180 3.41 36.21 7.74
C MET A 180 4.22 36.54 9.00
N PRO A 181 4.22 35.66 10.03
CA PRO A 181 5.01 35.87 11.24
C PRO A 181 6.50 35.71 10.93
N LEU A 182 7.30 36.71 11.32
CA LEU A 182 8.75 36.64 11.19
C LEU A 182 9.35 35.99 12.43
N SER A 183 10.49 35.33 12.28
CA SER A 183 11.22 34.72 13.39
C SER A 183 12.65 35.24 13.46
N HIS A 184 13.17 35.37 14.68
CA HIS A 184 14.59 35.62 14.90
C HIS A 184 15.19 34.47 15.70
N THR A 185 16.49 34.26 15.54
CA THR A 185 17.23 33.18 16.18
C THR A 185 18.18 33.77 17.20
N ASN A 186 18.29 33.10 18.35
CA ASN A 186 19.18 33.48 19.42
C ASN A 186 20.21 32.35 19.66
N SER A 187 21.46 32.73 19.83
CA SER A 187 22.54 31.80 20.18
C SER A 187 23.49 32.49 21.16
N SER A 188 24.12 31.73 22.03
CA SER A 188 25.20 32.21 22.89
C SER A 188 26.49 31.46 22.61
N LEU A 189 27.61 32.12 22.82
CA LEU A 189 28.96 31.60 22.78
C LEU A 189 29.51 31.65 24.21
N ILE A 190 30.03 30.52 24.69
CA ILE A 190 30.79 30.42 25.93
C ILE A 190 32.16 29.88 25.57
N LEU A 191 33.17 30.73 25.66
CA LEU A 191 34.54 30.41 25.26
C LEU A 191 35.48 30.54 26.47
N PRO A 192 36.11 29.44 26.92
CA PRO A 192 37.17 29.50 27.91
C PRO A 192 38.40 30.15 27.28
N LEU A 193 38.85 31.31 27.79
CA LEU A 193 40.00 32.01 27.19
C LEU A 193 41.34 31.30 27.43
N ASN A 194 41.40 30.36 28.38
CA ASN A 194 42.57 29.50 28.62
C ASN A 194 42.85 28.53 27.46
N ASP A 195 41.84 28.18 26.67
CA ASP A 195 41.95 27.21 25.57
C ASP A 195 42.58 27.84 24.31
N LEU A 196 42.63 29.18 24.25
CA LEU A 196 43.29 29.92 23.18
C LEU A 196 44.74 30.21 23.59
N GLN A 197 45.72 29.74 22.80
CA GLN A 197 47.15 30.03 23.00
C GLN A 197 47.50 31.48 22.65
N LEU A 198 46.92 32.45 23.37
CA LEU A 198 47.06 33.88 23.08
C LEU A 198 48.37 34.45 23.61
N LEU A 199 49.01 35.32 22.82
CA LEU A 199 50.15 36.13 23.25
C LEU A 199 49.70 37.31 24.13
N SER A 200 50.63 37.97 24.83
CA SER A 200 50.28 39.11 25.71
C SER A 200 49.66 40.27 24.92
N ASN A 201 48.47 40.71 25.32
CA ASN A 201 47.68 41.80 24.71
C ASN A 201 47.10 41.52 23.32
N GLU A 202 46.81 40.27 22.98
CA GLU A 202 46.16 39.91 21.73
C GLU A 202 44.65 40.19 21.76
N ALA A 203 44.12 40.69 20.64
CA ALA A 203 42.70 41.02 20.49
C ALA A 203 42.00 39.92 19.68
N ILE A 204 40.91 39.38 20.22
CA ILE A 204 40.10 38.33 19.58
C ILE A 204 39.00 38.98 18.75
N VAL A 205 38.83 38.53 17.52
CA VAL A 205 37.73 38.96 16.64
C VAL A 205 36.60 37.94 16.70
N ILE A 206 35.41 38.37 17.12
CA ILE A 206 34.23 37.53 17.20
C ILE A 206 33.23 37.97 16.15
N THR A 207 32.82 37.05 15.29
CA THR A 207 31.80 37.29 14.26
C THR A 207 30.61 36.40 14.49
N CYS A 208 29.42 36.98 14.44
CA CYS A 208 28.16 36.25 14.35
C CYS A 208 27.63 36.38 12.92
N LEU A 209 27.55 35.26 12.22
CA LEU A 209 27.04 35.13 10.86
C LEU A 209 25.60 34.63 10.91
N SER A 210 24.70 35.26 10.15
CA SER A 210 23.26 34.98 10.14
C SER A 210 22.77 34.76 8.71
N THR A 211 22.27 33.56 8.42
CA THR A 211 22.01 33.07 7.04
C THR A 211 20.59 32.52 6.84
N ILE A 212 20.04 32.62 5.62
CA ILE A 212 18.76 32.01 5.22
C ILE A 212 18.96 31.20 3.93
N PRO A 213 18.47 29.96 3.78
CA PRO A 213 18.07 28.97 4.80
C PRO A 213 19.21 28.02 5.16
N SER A 214 19.01 27.18 6.19
CA SER A 214 20.00 26.20 6.63
C SER A 214 20.01 24.96 5.74
N TYR A 215 21.09 24.70 5.00
CA TYR A 215 21.87 23.46 5.10
C TYR A 215 23.30 23.76 4.67
N ALA A 216 24.25 23.33 5.49
CA ALA A 216 25.65 23.69 5.38
C ALA A 216 26.35 22.85 4.30
N TYR A 217 26.25 23.30 3.05
CA TYR A 217 27.34 23.16 2.09
C TYR A 217 27.60 24.55 1.54
N LEU A 218 28.81 25.09 1.76
CA LEU A 218 29.22 26.42 1.28
C LEU A 218 29.01 26.56 -0.24
N ASP A 219 29.00 25.43 -0.93
CA ASP A 219 28.87 25.20 -2.36
C ASP A 219 27.45 25.51 -2.89
N GLU A 220 26.42 25.51 -2.04
CA GLU A 220 25.01 25.64 -2.44
C GLU A 220 24.44 27.07 -2.39
N GLY A 221 25.16 28.02 -1.78
CA GLY A 221 24.76 29.42 -1.66
C GLY A 221 23.61 29.71 -0.67
N PHE A 222 23.64 30.90 -0.06
CA PHE A 222 22.61 31.37 0.88
C PHE A 222 21.69 32.43 0.22
N ALA A 223 20.40 32.39 0.54
CA ALA A 223 19.41 33.38 0.10
C ALA A 223 19.64 34.78 0.69
N ASP A 224 20.16 34.85 1.92
CA ASP A 224 20.54 36.10 2.57
C ASP A 224 21.63 35.84 3.61
N ILE A 225 22.64 36.72 3.66
CA ILE A 225 23.76 36.64 4.58
C ILE A 225 23.94 37.99 5.26
N GLN A 226 23.96 37.99 6.59
CA GLN A 226 24.29 39.16 7.40
C GLN A 226 25.33 38.78 8.45
N ASN A 227 26.24 39.68 8.79
CA ASN A 227 27.20 39.44 9.85
C ASN A 227 27.39 40.66 10.75
N HIS A 228 27.86 40.41 11.96
CA HIS A 228 28.32 41.45 12.87
C HIS A 228 29.59 40.97 13.56
N THR A 229 30.59 41.84 13.61
CA THR A 229 31.91 41.52 14.13
C THR A 229 32.26 42.52 15.24
N ILE A 230 32.79 42.01 16.34
CA ILE A 230 33.30 42.81 17.47
C ILE A 230 34.71 42.34 17.83
N THR A 231 35.49 43.23 18.43
CA THR A 231 36.84 42.93 18.91
C THR A 231 36.88 42.96 20.43
N VAL A 232 37.52 41.95 21.04
CA VAL A 232 37.64 41.80 22.50
C VAL A 232 39.12 41.71 22.88
N ASN A 233 39.58 42.59 23.76
CA ASN A 233 40.97 42.62 24.23
C ASN A 233 41.16 41.71 25.45
N VAL A 234 42.13 40.80 25.39
CA VAL A 234 42.48 39.87 26.48
C VAL A 234 43.85 40.25 27.06
N VAL A 235 43.93 40.37 28.39
CA VAL A 235 45.16 40.70 29.13
C VAL A 235 45.64 39.46 29.89
N ARG A 236 46.88 39.05 29.64
CA ARG A 236 47.54 37.96 30.36
C ARG A 236 48.29 38.53 31.57
N MET A 237 48.02 38.04 32.77
CA MET A 237 48.87 38.34 33.95
C MET A 237 50.00 37.31 33.99
N GLU A 238 51.25 37.75 34.03
CA GLU A 238 52.40 36.88 34.31
C GLU A 238 52.37 36.43 35.78
N PRO A 239 52.62 35.14 36.09
CA PRO A 239 52.70 34.68 37.47
C PRO A 239 54.03 35.07 38.13
N THR A 240 53.95 35.59 39.36
CA THR A 240 55.09 35.88 40.25
C THR A 240 55.80 34.58 40.69
N PRO A 241 57.13 34.56 40.94
CA PRO A 241 57.87 33.32 41.15
C PRO A 241 57.66 32.69 42.55
N THR A 242 57.35 31.39 42.52
CA THR A 242 57.69 30.26 43.42
C THR A 242 58.01 30.48 44.90
N GLN A 243 57.38 29.67 45.78
CA GLN A 243 58.07 28.90 46.84
C GLN A 243 57.24 27.69 47.32
N LEU A 244 57.88 26.51 47.38
CA LEU A 244 57.48 25.25 48.06
C LEU A 244 58.47 25.01 49.22
N PRO A 245 58.30 24.00 50.11
CA PRO A 245 57.11 23.53 50.84
C PRO A 245 57.39 23.35 52.36
N VAL A 246 56.38 23.13 53.21
CA VAL A 246 56.58 22.56 54.57
C VAL A 246 55.50 21.53 54.93
N LYS A 247 55.96 20.34 55.35
CA LYS A 247 55.26 19.20 55.97
C LYS A 247 54.99 19.45 57.46
N ILE A 248 53.79 19.14 57.98
CA ILE A 248 53.53 18.61 59.35
C ILE A 248 52.17 17.83 59.32
N VAL A 249 52.17 16.48 59.35
CA VAL A 249 51.79 15.54 60.45
C VAL A 249 50.31 15.53 60.90
N SER A 250 49.66 14.37 60.70
CA SER A 250 48.36 13.89 61.23
C SER A 250 48.48 13.43 62.71
N PRO A 251 47.39 13.27 63.52
CA PRO A 251 46.55 12.05 63.39
C PRO A 251 45.05 12.12 63.82
N ASN A 252 44.30 11.14 63.30
CA ASN A 252 43.13 10.41 63.83
C ASN A 252 41.97 11.12 64.55
N THR A 253 40.72 10.92 64.08
CA THR A 253 39.72 10.01 64.72
C THR A 253 38.39 9.85 63.93
N SER A 254 37.89 8.60 63.97
CA SER A 254 36.52 8.05 63.84
C SER A 254 35.52 8.54 62.77
N ARG A 255 35.20 7.64 61.83
CA ARG A 255 33.90 7.55 61.13
C ARG A 255 33.12 6.35 61.67
N SER A 256 31.89 6.57 62.12
CA SER A 256 30.90 5.52 62.36
C SER A 256 29.99 5.38 61.15
N SER A 257 29.63 4.14 60.86
CA SER A 257 28.71 3.70 59.82
C SER A 257 27.29 3.59 60.37
N HIS A 258 26.32 4.24 59.73
CA HIS A 258 24.90 3.93 59.94
C HIS A 258 24.29 3.34 58.66
N ILE A 259 23.92 2.08 58.78
CA ILE A 259 23.06 1.30 57.87
C ILE A 259 21.62 1.58 58.30
N PHE A 260 20.75 1.97 57.36
CA PHE A 260 19.30 1.98 57.58
C PHE A 260 18.67 0.80 56.82
N SER A 261 18.19 -0.19 57.58
CA SER A 261 17.18 -1.15 57.14
C SER A 261 15.81 -0.63 57.53
N ILE A 262 14.87 -0.61 56.58
CA ILE A 262 13.44 -0.39 56.87
C ILE A 262 12.71 -1.70 56.60
N THR A 263 12.33 -2.36 57.68
CA THR A 263 11.35 -3.45 57.76
C THR A 263 9.93 -2.91 57.60
N ILE A 264 9.12 -3.55 56.76
CA ILE A 264 7.65 -3.35 56.65
C ILE A 264 6.98 -4.52 57.40
N PRO A 265 5.93 -4.28 58.21
CA PRO A 265 5.37 -5.28 59.11
C PRO A 265 4.42 -6.25 58.40
N ILE A 266 4.41 -7.47 58.95
CA ILE A 266 3.49 -8.57 58.68
C ILE A 266 2.10 -8.19 59.20
N VAL A 267 1.09 -8.23 58.33
CA VAL A 267 -0.32 -8.33 58.73
C VAL A 267 -0.79 -9.74 58.38
N SER A 268 -1.03 -10.52 59.42
CA SER A 268 -1.70 -11.82 59.38
C SER A 268 -3.21 -11.62 59.53
N GLN A 269 -4.00 -12.01 58.52
CA GLN A 269 -5.31 -12.70 58.66
C GLN A 269 -6.00 -12.89 57.29
N CYS A 270 -6.69 -14.03 57.15
CA CYS A 270 -7.54 -14.50 56.03
C CYS A 270 -6.91 -15.48 55.03
N PHE A 271 -6.69 -16.74 55.47
CA PHE A 271 -6.55 -17.90 54.59
C PHE A 271 -7.85 -18.73 54.62
N ALA A 272 -8.63 -18.70 53.53
CA ALA A 272 -9.58 -19.78 53.18
C ALA A 272 -10.14 -19.69 51.75
N TRP A 273 -10.02 -18.55 51.05
CA TRP A 273 -10.65 -18.36 49.73
C TRP A 273 -9.70 -18.46 48.51
N ASP A 274 -8.39 -18.39 48.72
CA ASP A 274 -7.42 -18.33 47.60
C ASP A 274 -7.14 -19.67 46.91
N LYS A 275 -7.26 -20.81 47.59
CA LYS A 275 -6.99 -22.12 46.95
C LYS A 275 -8.08 -22.52 45.95
N ILE A 276 -9.33 -22.18 46.23
CA ILE A 276 -10.47 -22.48 45.35
C ILE A 276 -10.45 -21.55 44.15
N MET A 277 -10.16 -20.26 44.33
CA MET A 277 -10.06 -19.33 43.21
C MET A 277 -8.86 -19.64 42.31
N PHE A 278 -7.73 -20.06 42.87
CA PHE A 278 -6.56 -20.50 42.11
C PHE A 278 -6.80 -21.83 41.37
N LEU A 279 -7.51 -22.79 41.99
CA LEU A 279 -7.93 -24.02 41.33
C LEU A 279 -8.99 -23.78 40.25
N ILE A 280 -9.90 -22.82 40.44
CA ILE A 280 -10.87 -22.41 39.42
C ILE A 280 -10.15 -21.68 38.28
N LEU A 281 -9.16 -20.83 38.56
CA LEU A 281 -8.36 -20.16 37.55
C LEU A 281 -7.51 -21.18 36.76
N MET A 282 -6.88 -22.14 37.45
CA MET A 282 -6.17 -23.26 36.81
C MET A 282 -7.13 -24.16 36.03
N ALA A 283 -8.32 -24.46 36.54
CA ALA A 283 -9.33 -25.22 35.82
C ALA A 283 -9.85 -24.45 34.60
N MET A 284 -9.99 -23.12 34.68
CA MET A 284 -10.34 -22.27 33.54
C MET A 284 -9.19 -22.19 32.52
N VAL A 285 -7.92 -22.14 32.94
CA VAL A 285 -6.75 -22.21 32.05
C VAL A 285 -6.61 -23.59 31.42
N VAL A 286 -6.88 -24.66 32.17
CA VAL A 286 -6.90 -26.04 31.67
C VAL A 286 -8.08 -26.27 30.75
N MET A 287 -9.27 -25.72 31.02
CA MET A 287 -10.43 -25.81 30.10
C MET A 287 -10.25 -24.92 28.86
N ALA A 288 -9.57 -23.77 28.97
CA ALA A 288 -9.16 -22.95 27.83
C ALA A 288 -8.04 -23.62 27.00
N GLY A 289 -7.20 -24.46 27.61
CA GLY A 289 -6.19 -25.28 26.94
C GLY A 289 -6.71 -26.60 26.39
N ALA A 290 -7.74 -27.20 26.99
CA ALA A 290 -8.27 -28.52 26.65
C ALA A 290 -9.02 -28.55 25.31
N ASN A 291 -9.45 -27.40 24.79
CA ASN A 291 -10.11 -27.30 23.48
C ASN A 291 -9.15 -27.19 22.29
N ARG A 292 -7.82 -27.25 22.48
CA ARG A 292 -6.84 -27.14 21.38
C ARG A 292 -6.26 -28.47 20.90
N HIS A 293 -6.55 -29.59 21.57
CA HIS A 293 -6.14 -30.89 21.09
C HIS A 293 -6.94 -31.25 19.83
N GLY A 294 -6.27 -31.31 18.67
CA GLY A 294 -6.89 -31.65 17.39
C GLY A 294 -7.13 -30.48 16.41
N ASP A 295 -6.60 -29.28 16.67
CA ASP A 295 -6.52 -28.19 15.68
C ASP A 295 -5.09 -28.12 15.09
N PRO A 296 -4.84 -28.68 13.89
CA PRO A 296 -3.52 -28.66 13.26
C PRO A 296 -2.91 -27.26 13.12
N ALA A 297 -3.71 -26.22 12.89
CA ALA A 297 -3.23 -24.86 12.79
C ALA A 297 -2.68 -24.36 14.14
N ALA A 298 -3.38 -24.65 15.24
CA ALA A 298 -2.91 -24.30 16.58
C ALA A 298 -1.69 -25.13 17.01
N GLU A 299 -1.58 -26.36 16.52
CA GLU A 299 -0.49 -27.30 16.85
C GLU A 299 0.76 -27.14 15.96
N GLN A 300 0.80 -26.18 15.03
CA GLN A 300 1.89 -26.03 14.06
C GLN A 300 3.29 -26.01 14.69
N LEU A 301 3.49 -25.27 15.79
CA LEU A 301 4.78 -25.20 16.49
C LEU A 301 5.13 -26.50 17.25
N GLU A 302 4.13 -27.20 17.77
CA GLU A 302 4.33 -28.51 18.41
C GLU A 302 4.72 -29.57 17.37
N VAL A 303 4.09 -29.55 16.19
CA VAL A 303 4.49 -30.38 15.05
C VAL A 303 5.92 -30.04 14.60
N PHE A 304 6.27 -28.76 14.51
CA PHE A 304 7.62 -28.32 14.18
C PHE A 304 8.65 -28.84 15.21
N ARG A 305 8.37 -28.69 16.50
CA ARG A 305 9.23 -29.18 17.60
C ARG A 305 9.39 -30.70 17.58
N LYS A 306 8.31 -31.46 17.33
CA LYS A 306 8.38 -32.92 17.22
C LYS A 306 9.24 -33.37 16.03
N LYS A 307 9.15 -32.65 14.90
CA LYS A 307 9.96 -32.92 13.70
C LYS A 307 11.44 -32.53 13.88
N HIS A 308 11.73 -31.58 14.76
CA HIS A 308 13.08 -31.06 15.02
C HIS A 308 13.41 -31.14 16.53
N PRO A 309 13.82 -32.32 17.05
CA PRO A 309 14.05 -32.54 18.48
C PRO A 309 15.27 -31.76 19.02
N VAL A 310 16.10 -31.24 18.13
CA VAL A 310 17.24 -30.37 18.41
C VAL A 310 17.10 -29.08 17.59
N PRO A 311 17.75 -27.97 17.99
CA PRO A 311 17.77 -26.73 17.20
C PRO A 311 18.18 -26.98 15.75
N VAL A 312 17.45 -26.37 14.81
CA VAL A 312 17.66 -26.57 13.36
C VAL A 312 18.96 -25.95 12.83
N GLY A 313 19.60 -25.08 13.61
CA GLY A 313 20.85 -24.42 13.24
C GLY A 313 21.27 -23.34 14.23
N ILE A 314 22.44 -22.75 14.00
CA ILE A 314 22.96 -21.60 14.75
C ILE A 314 22.41 -20.32 14.09
N VAL A 315 22.00 -19.35 14.91
CA VAL A 315 21.57 -18.03 14.40
C VAL A 315 22.74 -17.32 13.73
N THR A 316 22.51 -16.72 12.57
CA THR A 316 23.54 -15.97 11.83
C THR A 316 23.07 -14.55 11.50
N THR A 317 24.01 -13.66 11.18
CA THR A 317 23.69 -12.43 10.42
C THR A 317 23.21 -12.79 9.01
N ARG A 318 22.70 -11.80 8.28
CA ARG A 318 22.34 -11.95 6.85
C ARG A 318 23.52 -12.33 5.96
N ALA A 319 24.73 -11.93 6.35
CA ALA A 319 25.98 -12.31 5.68
C ALA A 319 26.49 -13.70 6.10
N GLY A 320 25.78 -14.43 6.97
CA GLY A 320 26.14 -15.79 7.40
C GLY A 320 27.11 -15.87 8.58
N ARG A 321 27.45 -14.75 9.24
CA ARG A 321 28.30 -14.77 10.45
C ARG A 321 27.52 -15.39 11.62
N PRO A 322 28.03 -16.42 12.32
CA PRO A 322 27.36 -16.96 13.50
C PRO A 322 27.27 -15.91 14.62
N ILE A 323 26.13 -15.83 15.28
CA ILE A 323 25.88 -14.88 16.38
C ILE A 323 26.33 -15.50 17.71
N PRO A 324 27.30 -14.88 18.41
CA PRO A 324 27.67 -15.29 19.76
C PRO A 324 26.52 -15.08 20.74
N TYR A 325 26.43 -15.93 21.77
CA TYR A 325 25.40 -15.81 22.82
C TYR A 325 25.36 -14.40 23.43
N SER A 326 26.52 -13.79 23.67
CA SER A 326 26.64 -12.43 24.23
C SER A 326 26.00 -11.33 23.35
N GLU A 327 26.01 -11.46 22.02
CA GLU A 327 25.34 -10.52 21.10
C GLU A 327 23.83 -10.74 21.07
N ALA A 328 23.36 -11.97 21.29
CA ALA A 328 21.94 -12.31 21.31
C ALA A 328 21.27 -12.07 22.68
N SER A 329 22.03 -12.12 23.78
CA SER A 329 21.49 -12.06 25.16
C SER A 329 21.94 -10.84 25.98
N GLY A 330 22.97 -10.11 25.55
CA GLY A 330 23.54 -8.99 26.33
C GLY A 330 22.74 -7.69 26.18
N THR A 331 22.27 -7.11 27.28
CA THR A 331 21.35 -5.95 27.25
C THR A 331 21.86 -4.67 27.90
N LEU A 332 22.94 -4.68 28.70
CA LEU A 332 23.28 -3.51 29.55
C LEU A 332 24.75 -3.01 29.50
N ASP A 333 25.74 -3.83 29.13
CA ASP A 333 27.16 -3.43 29.19
C ASP A 333 27.81 -3.17 27.81
N LEU A 334 27.03 -3.24 26.73
CA LEU A 334 27.52 -3.08 25.36
C LEU A 334 26.91 -1.86 24.67
N ARG A 335 27.73 -1.16 23.90
CA ARG A 335 27.26 -0.10 23.00
C ARG A 335 26.42 -0.72 21.87
N LEU A 336 25.10 -0.58 21.97
CA LEU A 336 24.11 -1.19 21.07
C LEU A 336 24.35 -0.95 19.58
N PHE A 337 24.94 0.20 19.21
CA PHE A 337 25.21 0.54 17.82
C PHE A 337 26.28 -0.36 17.16
N TYR A 338 27.08 -1.08 17.95
CA TYR A 338 28.05 -2.06 17.44
C TYR A 338 27.53 -3.51 17.50
N ASN A 339 26.25 -3.72 17.84
CA ASN A 339 25.62 -5.03 17.76
C ASN A 339 24.96 -5.18 16.37
N ASP A 340 25.70 -5.73 15.41
CA ASP A 340 25.20 -5.91 14.04
C ASP A 340 23.92 -6.76 14.00
N TYR A 341 23.81 -7.77 14.87
CA TYR A 341 22.62 -8.62 14.96
C TYR A 341 21.37 -7.81 15.33
N LEU A 342 21.48 -6.91 16.31
CA LEU A 342 20.40 -6.00 16.69
C LEU A 342 20.05 -5.05 15.54
N MET A 343 21.06 -4.44 14.92
CA MET A 343 20.86 -3.48 13.83
C MET A 343 20.18 -4.14 12.62
N GLU A 344 20.64 -5.32 12.20
CA GLU A 344 20.02 -6.10 11.13
C GLU A 344 18.59 -6.54 11.49
N SER A 345 18.36 -7.01 12.71
CA SER A 345 17.04 -7.46 13.17
C SER A 345 16.02 -6.33 13.15
N LEU A 346 16.36 -5.16 13.71
CA LEU A 346 15.48 -3.98 13.73
C LEU A 346 15.21 -3.45 12.32
N THR A 347 16.25 -3.36 11.49
CA THR A 347 16.08 -2.87 10.11
C THR A 347 15.33 -3.85 9.22
N SER A 348 15.38 -5.16 9.52
CA SER A 348 14.56 -6.21 8.90
C SER A 348 13.10 -6.08 9.29
N LEU A 349 12.83 -5.99 10.60
CA LEU A 349 11.46 -5.88 11.13
C LEU A 349 10.71 -4.72 10.49
N ASN A 350 11.36 -3.57 10.37
CA ASN A 350 10.79 -2.37 9.74
C ASN A 350 10.47 -2.53 8.24
N ARG A 351 10.93 -3.60 7.59
CA ARG A 351 10.77 -3.86 6.14
C ARG A 351 10.01 -5.16 5.83
N GLU A 352 9.44 -5.82 6.83
CA GLU A 352 8.66 -7.06 6.61
C GLU A 352 7.34 -6.82 5.86
N ARG A 353 6.80 -5.61 5.90
CA ARG A 353 5.50 -5.29 5.27
C ARG A 353 5.73 -4.76 3.86
N ILE A 354 5.11 -5.44 2.90
CA ILE A 354 4.89 -4.93 1.54
C ILE A 354 3.49 -4.31 1.45
N PRO A 355 3.20 -3.48 0.43
CA PRO A 355 1.84 -3.06 0.19
C PRO A 355 0.91 -4.29 0.11
N VAL A 356 -0.28 -4.19 0.68
CA VAL A 356 -1.30 -5.24 0.53
C VAL A 356 -1.98 -5.11 -0.83
N ARG A 357 -2.74 -6.12 -1.25
CA ARG A 357 -3.64 -5.94 -2.40
C ARG A 357 -4.67 -4.86 -2.07
N VAL A 358 -5.07 -4.06 -3.06
CA VAL A 358 -6.08 -3.00 -2.85
C VAL A 358 -7.46 -3.58 -2.51
N VAL A 359 -7.78 -4.72 -3.11
CA VAL A 359 -8.94 -5.57 -2.83
C VAL A 359 -8.43 -7.00 -2.63
N HIS A 360 -9.24 -7.88 -2.04
CA HIS A 360 -8.84 -9.26 -1.77
C HIS A 360 -7.63 -9.37 -0.83
N THR A 361 -7.55 -8.48 0.17
CA THR A 361 -6.42 -8.39 1.09
C THR A 361 -6.30 -9.62 1.98
N LYS A 362 -7.32 -9.89 2.80
CA LYS A 362 -7.39 -11.08 3.64
C LYS A 362 -7.54 -12.32 2.76
N ALA A 363 -6.83 -13.41 3.08
CA ALA A 363 -6.92 -14.63 2.29
C ALA A 363 -6.49 -15.89 3.04
N GLY A 364 -7.07 -17.01 2.62
CA GLY A 364 -6.49 -18.34 2.77
C GLY A 364 -5.98 -18.84 1.42
N GLY A 365 -5.10 -19.83 1.42
CA GLY A 365 -4.62 -20.42 0.18
C GLY A 365 -3.96 -21.77 0.40
N ALA A 366 -3.90 -22.55 -0.67
CA ALA A 366 -3.39 -23.91 -0.65
C ALA A 366 -2.92 -24.31 -2.05
N PHE A 367 -2.30 -25.49 -2.14
CA PHE A 367 -1.76 -26.05 -3.37
C PHE A 367 -2.33 -27.45 -3.60
N GLY A 368 -2.28 -27.89 -4.84
CA GLY A 368 -2.60 -29.26 -5.22
C GLY A 368 -2.51 -29.44 -6.72
N TYR A 369 -3.53 -30.03 -7.33
CA TYR A 369 -3.54 -30.30 -8.75
C TYR A 369 -4.94 -30.24 -9.36
N PHE A 370 -4.98 -29.97 -10.66
CA PHE A 370 -6.15 -30.17 -11.51
C PHE A 370 -5.95 -31.44 -12.33
N GLU A 371 -6.96 -32.33 -12.31
CA GLU A 371 -6.97 -33.58 -13.07
C GLU A 371 -8.05 -33.55 -14.14
N VAL A 372 -7.68 -33.79 -15.40
CA VAL A 372 -8.62 -33.87 -16.52
C VAL A 372 -9.40 -35.19 -16.45
N THR A 373 -10.73 -35.15 -16.50
CA THR A 373 -11.57 -36.36 -16.46
C THR A 373 -12.32 -36.63 -17.76
N ASN A 374 -12.48 -35.62 -18.61
CA ASN A 374 -13.20 -35.72 -19.86
C ASN A 374 -12.40 -35.02 -20.96
N ASP A 375 -12.41 -35.63 -22.15
CA ASP A 375 -11.74 -35.07 -23.31
C ASP A 375 -12.56 -33.91 -23.90
N ILE A 376 -11.90 -32.76 -24.08
CA ILE A 376 -12.46 -31.57 -24.74
C ILE A 376 -11.51 -31.03 -25.82
N SER A 377 -10.62 -31.87 -26.35
CA SER A 377 -9.64 -31.52 -27.38
C SER A 377 -10.26 -31.01 -28.68
N SER A 378 -11.52 -31.38 -28.96
CA SER A 378 -12.31 -30.80 -30.06
C SER A 378 -12.69 -29.33 -29.84
N ILE A 379 -12.64 -28.83 -28.60
CA ILE A 379 -13.07 -27.48 -28.20
C ILE A 379 -11.85 -26.58 -28.00
N THR A 380 -10.80 -27.10 -27.38
CA THR A 380 -9.57 -26.32 -27.13
C THR A 380 -8.32 -27.19 -27.26
N LYS A 381 -7.27 -26.63 -27.84
CA LYS A 381 -5.93 -27.24 -27.88
C LYS A 381 -5.10 -26.98 -26.63
N ALA A 382 -5.64 -26.27 -25.65
CA ALA A 382 -4.89 -25.87 -24.47
C ALA A 382 -4.30 -27.06 -23.73
N CYS A 383 -2.99 -27.00 -23.50
CA CYS A 383 -2.25 -28.12 -22.94
C CYS A 383 -2.81 -28.56 -21.57
N LEU A 384 -3.43 -27.65 -20.81
CA LEU A 384 -4.17 -27.91 -19.57
C LEU A 384 -5.18 -29.07 -19.70
N PHE A 385 -5.86 -29.20 -20.84
CA PHE A 385 -6.91 -30.19 -21.11
C PHE A 385 -6.48 -31.31 -22.08
N SER A 386 -5.19 -31.37 -22.43
CA SER A 386 -4.65 -32.21 -23.51
C SER A 386 -4.96 -33.70 -23.41
N LYS A 387 -5.12 -34.27 -22.21
CA LYS A 387 -5.36 -35.70 -22.02
C LYS A 387 -6.09 -36.01 -20.73
N VAL A 388 -7.08 -36.91 -20.79
CA VAL A 388 -7.73 -37.50 -19.62
C VAL A 388 -6.69 -38.18 -18.69
N GLY A 389 -6.78 -37.89 -17.39
CA GLY A 389 -5.84 -38.33 -16.35
C GLY A 389 -4.61 -37.44 -16.21
N LYS A 390 -4.41 -36.43 -17.07
CA LYS A 390 -3.32 -35.45 -16.89
C LYS A 390 -3.56 -34.67 -15.59
N ARG A 391 -2.50 -34.56 -14.79
CA ARG A 391 -2.46 -33.73 -13.58
C ARG A 391 -1.56 -32.53 -13.79
N THR A 392 -2.12 -31.35 -13.54
CA THR A 392 -1.42 -30.08 -13.62
C THR A 392 -1.33 -29.49 -12.21
N PRO A 393 -0.14 -29.15 -11.69
CA PRO A 393 -0.02 -28.49 -10.39
C PRO A 393 -0.80 -27.18 -10.33
N VAL A 394 -1.41 -26.88 -9.18
CA VAL A 394 -2.23 -25.67 -8.96
C VAL A 394 -1.88 -24.98 -7.65
N ALA A 395 -1.85 -23.65 -7.68
CA ALA A 395 -1.93 -22.80 -6.50
C ALA A 395 -3.29 -22.09 -6.46
N ALA A 396 -3.97 -22.15 -5.30
CA ALA A 396 -5.27 -21.55 -5.09
C ALA A 396 -5.21 -20.49 -3.98
N ARG A 397 -5.90 -19.37 -4.20
CA ARG A 397 -6.07 -18.31 -3.20
C ARG A 397 -7.53 -17.89 -3.13
N PHE A 398 -8.06 -17.89 -1.90
CA PHE A 398 -9.43 -17.51 -1.58
C PHE A 398 -9.43 -16.29 -0.66
N SER A 399 -10.36 -15.37 -0.87
CA SER A 399 -10.29 -14.07 -0.17
C SER A 399 -11.61 -13.31 -0.19
N PRO A 400 -12.10 -12.72 0.91
CA PRO A 400 -13.12 -11.66 0.85
C PRO A 400 -12.68 -10.52 -0.08
N LEU A 401 -13.58 -9.78 -0.71
CA LEU A 401 -13.25 -8.69 -1.64
C LEU A 401 -12.76 -7.44 -0.90
N VAL A 402 -13.47 -7.03 0.15
CA VAL A 402 -13.24 -5.71 0.80
C VAL A 402 -12.62 -5.81 2.17
N ALA A 403 -12.68 -6.97 2.83
CA ALA A 403 -12.08 -7.16 4.15
C ALA A 403 -10.55 -6.90 4.11
N ASP A 404 -10.10 -5.99 4.98
CA ASP A 404 -8.68 -5.71 5.19
C ASP A 404 -7.97 -6.90 5.84
N LYS A 405 -6.63 -6.85 5.90
CA LYS A 405 -5.80 -7.99 6.34
C LYS A 405 -6.18 -8.55 7.71
N GLY A 406 -6.57 -7.67 8.65
CA GLY A 406 -7.04 -8.04 9.99
C GLY A 406 -8.56 -8.14 10.12
N GLY A 407 -9.32 -8.04 9.03
CA GLY A 407 -10.77 -8.19 9.02
C GLY A 407 -11.20 -9.64 9.26
N SER A 408 -12.51 -9.89 9.23
CA SER A 408 -13.08 -11.23 9.42
C SER A 408 -13.27 -11.97 8.08
N ASP A 409 -12.93 -13.26 8.06
CA ASP A 409 -13.23 -14.19 6.96
C ASP A 409 -14.74 -14.41 6.78
N LEU A 410 -15.55 -14.05 7.78
CA LEU A 410 -17.01 -14.26 7.82
C LEU A 410 -17.81 -12.96 7.60
N SER A 411 -17.16 -11.90 7.11
CA SER A 411 -17.90 -10.74 6.60
C SER A 411 -18.81 -11.14 5.43
N ARG A 412 -20.00 -10.52 5.32
CA ARG A 412 -20.84 -10.63 4.13
C ARG A 412 -20.12 -9.94 2.98
N ASP A 413 -19.57 -10.74 2.08
CA ASP A 413 -18.64 -10.24 1.07
C ASP A 413 -18.55 -11.23 -0.11
N VAL A 414 -18.14 -10.73 -1.27
CA VAL A 414 -17.78 -11.61 -2.38
C VAL A 414 -16.47 -12.33 -2.02
N ARG A 415 -16.35 -13.61 -2.35
CA ARG A 415 -15.09 -14.35 -2.20
C ARG A 415 -14.40 -14.49 -3.54
N GLY A 416 -13.16 -14.03 -3.63
CA GLY A 416 -12.24 -14.36 -4.72
C GLY A 416 -11.93 -15.85 -4.74
N PHE A 417 -11.86 -16.40 -5.93
CA PHE A 417 -11.52 -17.80 -6.21
C PHE A 417 -10.47 -17.79 -7.32
N ALA A 418 -9.21 -17.58 -6.95
CA ALA A 418 -8.11 -17.44 -7.91
C ALA A 418 -7.27 -18.73 -7.98
N LEU A 419 -7.05 -19.22 -9.20
CA LEU A 419 -6.25 -20.42 -9.49
C LEU A 419 -5.12 -20.06 -10.44
N LYS A 420 -3.93 -20.60 -10.16
CA LYS A 420 -2.76 -20.58 -11.03
C LYS A 420 -2.42 -22.02 -11.38
N PHE A 421 -2.51 -22.37 -12.66
CA PHE A 421 -2.15 -23.67 -13.20
C PHE A 421 -0.74 -23.57 -13.75
N TYR A 422 0.17 -24.41 -13.24
CA TYR A 422 1.53 -24.46 -13.73
C TYR A 422 1.63 -25.49 -14.85
N THR A 423 1.48 -25.04 -16.10
CA THR A 423 1.50 -25.91 -17.27
C THR A 423 2.89 -25.95 -17.92
N GLU A 424 3.07 -26.87 -18.85
CA GLU A 424 4.29 -26.99 -19.67
C GLU A 424 4.45 -25.84 -20.68
N GLU A 425 3.36 -25.13 -21.01
CA GLU A 425 3.36 -23.96 -21.90
C GLU A 425 3.33 -22.62 -21.12
N GLY A 426 3.71 -22.66 -19.84
CA GLY A 426 3.70 -21.52 -18.94
C GLY A 426 2.55 -21.55 -17.94
N ASN A 427 2.38 -20.45 -17.21
CA ASN A 427 1.31 -20.35 -16.22
C ASN A 427 0.00 -19.94 -16.88
N TYR A 428 -1.11 -20.58 -16.51
CA TYR A 428 -2.46 -20.12 -16.81
C TYR A 428 -3.13 -19.65 -15.51
N ASP A 429 -3.64 -18.42 -15.48
CA ASP A 429 -4.29 -17.86 -14.29
C ASP A 429 -5.79 -17.65 -14.50
N LEU A 430 -6.62 -18.44 -13.81
CA LEU A 430 -8.07 -18.27 -13.76
C LEU A 430 -8.44 -17.49 -12.50
N VAL A 431 -8.73 -16.20 -12.66
CA VAL A 431 -9.00 -15.29 -11.55
C VAL A 431 -10.50 -15.04 -11.41
N GLY A 432 -11.18 -15.90 -10.67
CA GLY A 432 -12.63 -15.94 -10.51
C GLY A 432 -13.15 -15.42 -9.16
N LEU A 433 -14.45 -15.64 -8.95
CA LEU A 433 -15.17 -15.36 -7.70
C LEU A 433 -16.05 -16.55 -7.31
N ASN A 434 -16.60 -16.55 -6.10
CA ASN A 434 -17.63 -17.49 -5.67
C ASN A 434 -19.04 -17.12 -6.14
N GLN A 435 -19.18 -16.02 -6.86
CA GLN A 435 -20.42 -15.58 -7.47
C GLN A 435 -20.32 -15.73 -9.00
N PRO A 436 -21.39 -16.16 -9.68
CA PRO A 436 -21.33 -16.44 -11.11
C PRO A 436 -21.31 -15.19 -12.00
N VAL A 437 -21.52 -14.01 -11.40
CA VAL A 437 -21.60 -12.71 -12.08
C VAL A 437 -20.69 -11.68 -11.38
N PHE A 438 -20.36 -10.61 -12.08
CA PHE A 438 -19.71 -9.43 -11.52
C PHE A 438 -20.72 -8.30 -11.24
N GLY A 439 -20.29 -7.29 -10.47
CA GLY A 439 -21.15 -6.17 -10.09
C GLY A 439 -21.24 -5.05 -11.12
N VAL A 440 -20.28 -4.94 -12.03
CA VAL A 440 -20.26 -3.92 -13.09
C VAL A 440 -19.65 -4.53 -14.35
N LYS A 441 -20.08 -4.09 -15.52
CA LYS A 441 -19.36 -4.46 -16.77
C LYS A 441 -18.48 -3.34 -17.30
N ASP A 442 -18.83 -2.08 -17.01
CA ASP A 442 -17.96 -0.95 -17.32
C ASP A 442 -16.80 -0.87 -16.32
N PRO A 443 -15.54 -1.07 -16.76
CA PRO A 443 -14.39 -1.03 -15.87
C PRO A 443 -14.16 0.35 -15.23
N ARG A 444 -14.68 1.45 -15.80
CA ARG A 444 -14.58 2.79 -15.20
C ARG A 444 -15.32 2.87 -13.85
N LEU A 445 -16.38 2.08 -13.70
CA LEU A 445 -17.16 2.01 -12.46
C LEU A 445 -16.49 1.17 -11.38
N PHE A 446 -15.49 0.35 -11.71
CA PHE A 446 -14.84 -0.53 -10.73
C PHE A 446 -14.12 0.26 -9.62
N THR A 447 -13.41 1.33 -9.97
CA THR A 447 -12.65 2.12 -8.99
C THR A 447 -13.58 2.79 -7.97
N THR A 448 -14.69 3.38 -8.43
CA THR A 448 -15.69 4.02 -7.58
C THR A 448 -16.52 3.00 -6.79
N LEU A 449 -16.80 1.82 -7.36
CA LEU A 449 -17.41 0.70 -6.64
C LEU A 449 -16.53 0.21 -5.49
N VAL A 450 -15.21 0.11 -5.69
CA VAL A 450 -14.29 -0.29 -4.62
C VAL A 450 -14.21 0.79 -3.54
N HIS A 451 -14.15 2.06 -3.92
CA HIS A 451 -14.13 3.16 -2.97
C HIS A 451 -15.43 3.24 -2.14
N SER A 452 -16.59 2.98 -2.73
CA SER A 452 -17.87 3.03 -2.00
C SER A 452 -17.99 1.97 -0.91
N GLN A 453 -17.20 0.90 -0.98
CA GLN A 453 -17.15 -0.20 -0.02
C GLN A 453 -16.02 -0.09 1.01
N LYS A 454 -15.12 0.88 0.86
CA LYS A 454 -14.00 1.12 1.78
C LYS A 454 -14.32 2.23 2.77
N GLY A 455 -13.36 2.48 3.67
CA GLY A 455 -13.45 3.55 4.66
C GLY A 455 -13.68 4.91 4.00
N ASN A 456 -14.63 5.68 4.54
CA ASN A 456 -14.84 7.06 4.11
C ASN A 456 -13.54 7.87 4.30
N PRO A 457 -13.17 8.76 3.34
CA PRO A 457 -11.87 9.46 3.40
C PRO A 457 -11.64 10.31 4.66
N ALA A 458 -12.70 10.82 5.30
CA ALA A 458 -12.58 11.66 6.49
C ALA A 458 -12.56 10.84 7.78
N THR A 459 -13.38 9.78 7.86
CA THR A 459 -13.57 9.01 9.10
C THR A 459 -12.81 7.70 9.12
N ASN A 460 -12.36 7.21 7.97
CA ASN A 460 -11.80 5.88 7.75
C ASN A 460 -12.72 4.73 8.24
N ILE A 461 -14.04 4.96 8.26
CA ILE A 461 -15.05 3.98 8.66
C ILE A 461 -15.91 3.64 7.43
N ASN A 462 -16.24 2.36 7.26
CA ASN A 462 -17.13 1.90 6.19
C ASN A 462 -18.46 2.67 6.26
N ASN A 463 -18.87 3.24 5.14
CA ASN A 463 -20.03 4.12 5.09
C ASN A 463 -21.15 3.49 4.27
N ALA A 464 -22.20 3.03 4.95
CA ALA A 464 -23.35 2.42 4.31
C ALA A 464 -24.06 3.36 3.32
N ASN A 465 -24.05 4.69 3.55
CA ASN A 465 -24.59 5.64 2.59
C ASN A 465 -23.80 5.63 1.28
N ALA A 466 -22.46 5.64 1.36
CA ALA A 466 -21.62 5.63 0.16
C ALA A 466 -21.84 4.34 -0.66
N PHE A 467 -21.89 3.20 0.02
CA PHE A 467 -22.13 1.91 -0.61
C PHE A 467 -23.50 1.87 -1.30
N TRP A 468 -24.59 2.14 -0.57
CA TRP A 468 -25.94 2.05 -1.13
C TRP A 468 -26.28 3.17 -2.11
N ASP A 469 -25.70 4.37 -1.98
CA ASP A 469 -25.88 5.42 -2.99
C ASP A 469 -25.28 4.97 -4.32
N PHE A 470 -24.06 4.41 -4.31
CA PHE A 470 -23.45 3.85 -5.52
C PHE A 470 -24.33 2.75 -6.14
N LEU A 471 -24.73 1.73 -5.34
CA LEU A 471 -25.53 0.63 -5.87
C LEU A 471 -26.83 1.14 -6.49
N THR A 472 -27.55 2.01 -5.79
CA THR A 472 -28.85 2.51 -6.26
C THR A 472 -28.76 3.48 -7.45
N LEU A 473 -27.58 4.07 -7.72
CA LEU A 473 -27.33 4.84 -8.94
C LEU A 473 -26.84 3.95 -10.11
N GLN A 474 -26.41 2.72 -9.83
CA GLN A 474 -25.91 1.76 -10.81
C GLN A 474 -26.68 0.44 -10.71
N PRO A 475 -27.93 0.37 -11.23
CA PRO A 475 -28.79 -0.79 -11.04
C PRO A 475 -28.21 -2.12 -11.56
N GLU A 476 -27.26 -2.08 -12.50
CA GLU A 476 -26.53 -3.27 -12.99
C GLU A 476 -25.86 -4.09 -11.88
N THR A 477 -25.53 -3.43 -10.76
CA THR A 477 -24.89 -4.04 -9.60
C THR A 477 -25.78 -5.03 -8.87
N PHE A 478 -27.10 -4.90 -8.97
CA PHE A 478 -28.02 -5.63 -8.11
C PHE A 478 -28.05 -7.14 -8.37
N ASN A 479 -27.68 -7.66 -9.55
CA ASN A 479 -27.63 -9.11 -9.74
C ASN A 479 -26.59 -9.77 -8.82
N LEU A 480 -25.41 -9.17 -8.69
CA LEU A 480 -24.39 -9.61 -7.73
C LEU A 480 -24.85 -9.36 -6.29
N TYR A 481 -25.29 -8.14 -5.96
CA TYR A 481 -25.55 -7.78 -4.57
C TYR A 481 -26.81 -8.42 -4.00
N LEU A 482 -27.84 -8.67 -4.81
CA LEU A 482 -29.00 -9.46 -4.39
C LEU A 482 -28.57 -10.87 -3.98
N ARG A 483 -27.70 -11.52 -4.77
CA ARG A 483 -27.08 -12.81 -4.43
C ARG A 483 -26.23 -12.71 -3.17
N LEU A 484 -25.43 -11.64 -3.03
CA LEU A 484 -24.61 -11.40 -1.85
C LEU A 484 -25.42 -11.28 -0.54
N PHE A 485 -26.62 -10.71 -0.58
CA PHE A 485 -27.49 -10.59 0.60
C PHE A 485 -28.29 -11.86 0.92
N THR A 486 -28.15 -12.93 0.12
CA THR A 486 -28.61 -14.29 0.48
C THR A 486 -27.57 -15.00 1.36
N ASP A 487 -27.84 -16.25 1.75
CA ASP A 487 -26.90 -17.04 2.55
C ASP A 487 -25.53 -17.22 1.84
N THR A 488 -25.50 -17.24 0.50
CA THR A 488 -24.27 -17.42 -0.30
C THR A 488 -23.21 -16.32 -0.12
N GLY A 489 -23.58 -15.18 0.49
CA GLY A 489 -22.63 -14.12 0.81
C GLY A 489 -21.73 -14.39 2.02
N ILE A 490 -21.99 -15.45 2.77
CA ILE A 490 -21.15 -15.88 3.91
C ILE A 490 -20.94 -17.40 3.85
N PRO A 491 -20.05 -17.90 2.98
CA PRO A 491 -19.73 -19.32 2.94
C PRO A 491 -19.17 -19.82 4.27
N ASN A 492 -19.55 -21.03 4.66
CA ASN A 492 -19.00 -21.73 5.81
C ASN A 492 -17.79 -22.53 5.36
N GLY A 493 -16.60 -21.92 5.42
CA GLY A 493 -15.37 -22.50 4.89
C GLY A 493 -15.19 -22.25 3.39
N TYR A 494 -13.95 -22.02 2.94
CA TYR A 494 -13.65 -21.86 1.51
C TYR A 494 -13.97 -23.12 0.71
N ARG A 495 -13.90 -24.30 1.35
CA ARG A 495 -14.18 -25.61 0.74
C ARG A 495 -15.65 -25.89 0.41
N HIS A 496 -16.56 -25.04 0.89
CA HIS A 496 -18.01 -25.19 0.69
C HIS A 496 -18.60 -24.13 -0.24
N MET A 497 -17.77 -23.33 -0.91
CA MET A 497 -18.22 -22.34 -1.88
C MET A 497 -17.91 -22.78 -3.32
N PRO A 498 -18.75 -22.42 -4.30
CA PRO A 498 -18.44 -22.62 -5.70
C PRO A 498 -17.39 -21.60 -6.15
N GLY A 499 -16.78 -21.87 -7.30
CA GLY A 499 -15.91 -20.94 -8.01
C GLY A 499 -16.40 -20.73 -9.44
N PHE A 500 -16.29 -19.51 -9.94
CA PHE A 500 -16.70 -19.16 -11.29
C PHE A 500 -15.66 -18.28 -11.96
N GLY A 501 -15.40 -18.53 -13.25
CA GLY A 501 -14.50 -17.69 -14.04
C GLY A 501 -15.08 -16.30 -14.35
N ILE A 502 -16.40 -16.14 -14.21
CA ILE A 502 -17.23 -14.96 -14.52
C ILE A 502 -17.28 -14.64 -16.00
N HIS A 503 -16.12 -14.46 -16.62
CA HIS A 503 -15.99 -14.11 -18.02
C HIS A 503 -16.33 -15.29 -18.95
N THR A 504 -16.79 -14.96 -20.15
CA THR A 504 -16.94 -15.91 -21.24
C THR A 504 -15.66 -15.88 -22.09
N PHE A 505 -14.80 -16.88 -21.92
CA PHE A 505 -13.49 -16.96 -22.59
C PHE A 505 -13.64 -17.51 -24.00
N GLN A 506 -12.97 -16.88 -24.96
CA GLN A 506 -12.72 -17.45 -26.27
C GLN A 506 -11.61 -18.51 -26.16
N VAL A 507 -11.85 -19.66 -26.79
CA VAL A 507 -10.90 -20.76 -26.91
C VAL A 507 -10.88 -21.27 -28.35
N GLU A 508 -9.80 -21.95 -28.71
CA GLU A 508 -9.64 -22.51 -30.04
C GLU A 508 -9.06 -23.92 -30.00
N ASN A 509 -9.55 -24.77 -30.90
CA ASN A 509 -9.08 -26.15 -31.05
C ASN A 509 -7.86 -26.24 -31.99
N SER A 510 -7.36 -27.46 -32.21
CA SER A 510 -6.15 -27.69 -33.03
C SER A 510 -6.34 -27.40 -34.53
N VAL A 511 -7.58 -27.27 -35.00
CA VAL A 511 -7.89 -26.94 -36.41
C VAL A 511 -8.26 -25.46 -36.60
N GLY A 512 -8.31 -24.68 -35.52
CA GLY A 512 -8.58 -23.24 -35.53
C GLY A 512 -10.06 -22.86 -35.47
N ASP A 513 -10.95 -23.77 -35.09
CA ASP A 513 -12.35 -23.44 -34.78
C ASP A 513 -12.44 -22.72 -33.44
N ILE A 514 -13.32 -21.73 -33.35
CA ILE A 514 -13.54 -20.93 -32.16
C ILE A 514 -14.73 -21.45 -31.38
N TYR A 515 -14.55 -21.56 -30.06
CA TYR A 515 -15.61 -21.79 -29.09
C TYR A 515 -15.52 -20.76 -27.97
N PHE A 516 -16.59 -20.67 -27.18
CA PHE A 516 -16.65 -19.83 -25.99
C PHE A 516 -16.97 -20.68 -24.77
N ILE A 517 -16.22 -20.49 -23.69
CA ILE A 517 -16.37 -21.26 -22.46
C ILE A 517 -16.58 -20.38 -21.23
N ARG A 518 -17.35 -20.88 -20.27
CA ARG A 518 -17.52 -20.27 -18.95
C ARG A 518 -17.29 -21.31 -17.86
N TYR A 519 -16.39 -21.01 -16.93
CA TYR A 519 -15.95 -21.94 -15.88
C TYR A 519 -16.91 -21.98 -14.70
N HIS A 520 -17.22 -23.19 -14.24
CA HIS A 520 -17.98 -23.49 -13.03
C HIS A 520 -17.25 -24.57 -12.21
N LEU A 521 -16.87 -24.26 -10.98
CA LEU A 521 -16.19 -25.16 -10.06
C LEU A 521 -17.13 -25.42 -8.88
N ILE A 522 -17.67 -26.63 -8.80
CA ILE A 522 -18.69 -26.99 -7.80
C ILE A 522 -18.03 -27.82 -6.70
N PRO A 523 -18.14 -27.43 -5.41
CA PRO A 523 -17.48 -28.14 -4.33
C PRO A 523 -18.14 -29.51 -4.13
N ASP A 524 -17.34 -30.56 -4.12
CA ASP A 524 -17.85 -31.92 -3.94
C ASP A 524 -18.31 -32.16 -2.48
N ALA A 525 -17.81 -31.33 -1.55
CA ALA A 525 -18.26 -31.31 -0.15
C ALA A 525 -19.64 -30.65 0.06
N GLY A 526 -20.27 -30.17 -1.02
CA GLY A 526 -21.56 -29.49 -1.01
C GLY A 526 -21.48 -28.02 -0.58
N LEU A 527 -22.53 -27.27 -0.93
CA LEU A 527 -22.68 -25.86 -0.58
C LEU A 527 -23.11 -25.71 0.88
N LYS A 528 -22.38 -24.91 1.66
CA LYS A 528 -22.72 -24.57 3.04
C LYS A 528 -22.43 -23.11 3.33
N ASN A 529 -23.34 -22.47 4.05
CA ASN A 529 -23.28 -21.04 4.35
C ASN A 529 -23.68 -20.79 5.80
N PHE A 530 -23.19 -19.70 6.37
CA PHE A 530 -23.69 -19.17 7.63
C PHE A 530 -24.85 -18.21 7.40
N THR A 531 -25.79 -18.20 8.36
CA THR A 531 -26.68 -17.05 8.53
C THR A 531 -25.89 -15.84 9.05
N ALA A 532 -26.43 -14.63 8.91
CA ALA A 532 -25.80 -13.41 9.43
C ALA A 532 -25.67 -13.40 10.97
N HIS A 533 -26.43 -14.23 11.69
CA HIS A 533 -26.31 -14.39 13.13
C HIS A 533 -25.12 -15.26 13.49
N GLU A 534 -25.09 -16.49 12.97
CA GLU A 534 -24.00 -17.45 13.22
C GLU A 534 -22.65 -16.87 12.79
N ALA A 535 -22.60 -16.19 11.65
CA ALA A 535 -21.37 -15.56 11.16
C ALA A 535 -20.82 -14.49 12.11
N ARG A 536 -21.69 -13.74 12.81
CA ARG A 536 -21.27 -12.74 13.81
C ARG A 536 -20.77 -13.39 15.09
N GLU A 537 -21.38 -14.49 15.50
CA GLU A 537 -20.94 -15.23 16.69
C GLU A 537 -19.59 -15.90 16.43
N VAL A 538 -19.50 -16.72 15.38
CA VAL A 538 -18.27 -17.44 15.02
C VAL A 538 -17.16 -16.46 14.64
N GLY A 539 -17.48 -15.42 13.87
CA GLY A 539 -16.50 -14.45 13.39
C GLY A 539 -15.96 -13.52 14.48
N ALA A 540 -16.64 -13.42 15.64
CA ALA A 540 -16.12 -12.71 16.81
C ALA A 540 -15.06 -13.53 17.55
N ASP A 541 -15.22 -14.85 17.59
CA ASP A 541 -14.27 -15.76 18.24
C ASP A 541 -13.10 -16.13 17.33
N ASP A 542 -13.37 -16.37 16.04
CA ASP A 542 -12.37 -16.72 15.03
C ASP A 542 -12.53 -15.87 13.74
N PRO A 543 -11.87 -14.71 13.66
CA PRO A 543 -11.89 -13.89 12.44
C PRO A 543 -11.15 -14.55 11.27
N ASP A 544 -10.41 -15.64 11.49
CA ASP A 544 -9.66 -16.40 10.49
C ASP A 544 -10.32 -17.74 10.13
N TYR A 545 -11.61 -17.91 10.46
CA TYR A 545 -12.34 -19.18 10.39
C TYR A 545 -12.17 -19.93 9.05
N ASN A 546 -12.41 -19.28 7.90
CA ASN A 546 -12.34 -19.96 6.61
C ASN A 546 -10.91 -20.38 6.25
N THR A 547 -9.92 -19.58 6.67
CA THR A 547 -8.50 -19.88 6.50
C THR A 547 -8.08 -21.05 7.39
N ARG A 548 -8.52 -21.08 8.66
CA ARG A 548 -8.29 -22.19 9.59
C ARG A 548 -8.95 -23.48 9.13
N ASP A 549 -10.21 -23.43 8.69
CA ASP A 549 -10.95 -24.57 8.13
C ASP A 549 -10.18 -25.20 6.95
N LEU A 550 -9.74 -24.38 6.00
CA LEU A 550 -8.94 -24.87 4.85
C LEU A 550 -7.65 -25.55 5.31
N TYR A 551 -6.89 -24.90 6.20
CA TYR A 551 -5.62 -25.43 6.71
C TYR A 551 -5.81 -26.77 7.41
N ASN A 552 -6.76 -26.83 8.33
CA ASN A 552 -7.05 -28.01 9.14
C ASN A 552 -7.61 -29.16 8.30
N SER A 553 -8.47 -28.87 7.33
CA SER A 553 -9.00 -29.88 6.40
C SER A 553 -7.85 -30.59 5.69
N ILE A 554 -6.87 -29.84 5.18
CA ILE A 554 -5.72 -30.39 4.46
C ILE A 554 -4.79 -31.17 5.38
N GLU A 555 -4.42 -30.64 6.55
CA GLU A 555 -3.55 -31.36 7.48
C GLU A 555 -4.18 -32.67 7.99
N ASN A 556 -5.51 -32.71 8.13
CA ASN A 556 -6.24 -33.91 8.53
C ASN A 556 -6.47 -34.91 7.38
N GLY A 557 -5.90 -34.67 6.19
CA GLY A 557 -6.08 -35.54 5.02
C GLY A 557 -7.46 -35.46 4.36
N ILE A 558 -8.29 -34.50 4.77
CA ILE A 558 -9.60 -34.21 4.18
C ILE A 558 -9.39 -33.16 3.09
N PHE A 559 -8.89 -33.60 1.94
CA PHE A 559 -8.56 -32.71 0.83
C PHE A 559 -9.83 -32.14 0.19
N PRO A 560 -10.04 -30.82 0.17
CA PRO A 560 -11.18 -30.25 -0.51
C PRO A 560 -11.04 -30.39 -2.03
N THR A 561 -12.15 -30.74 -2.68
CA THR A 561 -12.22 -30.96 -4.12
C THR A 561 -13.38 -30.21 -4.76
N TRP A 562 -13.18 -29.82 -6.01
CA TRP A 562 -14.22 -29.21 -6.84
C TRP A 562 -14.28 -29.92 -8.19
N THR A 563 -15.47 -30.36 -8.58
CA THR A 563 -15.69 -30.78 -9.96
C THR A 563 -15.76 -29.54 -10.86
N VAL A 564 -14.92 -29.52 -11.90
CA VAL A 564 -14.84 -28.44 -12.88
C VAL A 564 -15.74 -28.77 -14.06
N TYR A 565 -16.61 -27.81 -14.37
CA TYR A 565 -17.52 -27.82 -15.50
C TYR A 565 -17.30 -26.61 -16.38
N LEU A 566 -17.59 -26.76 -17.67
CA LEU A 566 -17.66 -25.68 -18.65
C LEU A 566 -19.05 -25.60 -19.25
N GLN A 567 -19.59 -24.40 -19.37
CA GLN A 567 -20.58 -24.12 -20.42
C GLN A 567 -19.80 -23.87 -21.71
N ILE A 568 -20.20 -24.48 -22.82
CA ILE A 568 -19.49 -24.43 -24.10
C ILE A 568 -20.48 -23.94 -25.17
N LEU A 569 -20.06 -22.93 -25.93
CA LEU A 569 -20.85 -22.32 -26.99
C LEU A 569 -20.07 -22.31 -28.29
N THR A 570 -20.76 -22.60 -29.39
CA THR A 570 -20.21 -22.40 -30.74
C THR A 570 -20.28 -20.92 -31.12
N MET A 571 -19.53 -20.52 -32.15
CA MET A 571 -19.66 -19.18 -32.73
C MET A 571 -21.09 -18.88 -33.20
N GLU A 572 -21.77 -19.86 -33.81
CA GLU A 572 -23.18 -19.73 -34.24
C GLU A 572 -24.11 -19.44 -33.06
N GLN A 573 -23.96 -20.17 -31.95
CA GLN A 573 -24.75 -19.94 -30.73
C GLN A 573 -24.49 -18.57 -30.11
N LEU A 574 -23.24 -18.08 -30.20
CA LEU A 574 -22.88 -16.73 -29.76
C LEU A 574 -23.62 -15.67 -30.59
N GLU A 575 -23.58 -15.80 -31.92
CA GLU A 575 -24.23 -14.88 -32.85
C GLU A 575 -25.76 -14.90 -32.68
N GLU A 576 -26.38 -16.07 -32.58
CA GLU A 576 -27.82 -16.24 -32.37
C GLU A 576 -28.28 -15.59 -31.05
N ALA A 577 -27.52 -15.76 -29.97
CA ALA A 577 -27.88 -15.25 -28.65
C ALA A 577 -27.52 -13.77 -28.44
N GLY A 578 -26.72 -13.20 -29.34
CA GLY A 578 -26.15 -11.86 -29.20
C GLY A 578 -24.84 -11.86 -28.40
N PRO A 579 -23.68 -11.52 -29.00
CA PRO A 579 -22.39 -11.53 -28.32
C PRO A 579 -22.35 -10.67 -27.06
N SER A 580 -22.99 -9.50 -27.09
CA SER A 580 -23.07 -8.58 -25.96
C SER A 580 -23.76 -9.19 -24.74
N ARG A 581 -24.77 -10.03 -24.95
CA ARG A 581 -25.53 -10.71 -23.88
C ARG A 581 -24.74 -11.88 -23.30
N ILE A 582 -24.06 -12.65 -24.15
CA ILE A 582 -23.25 -13.81 -23.72
C ILE A 582 -22.00 -13.39 -22.94
N CYS A 583 -21.41 -12.26 -23.32
CA CYS A 583 -20.21 -11.72 -22.69
C CYS A 583 -20.51 -10.73 -21.55
N ASP A 584 -21.79 -10.44 -21.28
CA ASP A 584 -22.18 -9.58 -20.15
C ASP A 584 -21.86 -10.28 -18.82
N VAL A 585 -20.81 -9.83 -18.16
CA VAL A 585 -20.35 -10.34 -16.86
C VAL A 585 -21.36 -10.13 -15.73
N THR A 586 -22.33 -9.22 -15.89
CA THR A 586 -23.41 -8.99 -14.91
C THR A 586 -24.56 -9.99 -15.05
N ARG A 587 -24.45 -10.94 -16.00
CA ARG A 587 -25.47 -11.94 -16.31
C ARG A 587 -24.94 -13.36 -16.23
N THR A 588 -25.81 -14.29 -15.82
CA THR A 588 -25.55 -15.74 -15.93
C THR A 588 -25.99 -16.28 -17.28
N LEU A 589 -25.41 -17.41 -17.72
CA LEU A 589 -25.88 -18.14 -18.88
C LEU A 589 -26.86 -19.24 -18.43
N PRO A 590 -28.08 -19.34 -19.00
CA PRO A 590 -29.05 -20.34 -18.60
C PRO A 590 -28.52 -21.76 -18.78
N ILE A 591 -28.47 -22.54 -17.70
CA ILE A 591 -27.98 -23.94 -17.73
C ILE A 591 -28.85 -24.81 -18.66
N SER A 592 -30.14 -24.50 -18.80
CA SER A 592 -31.04 -25.20 -19.71
C SER A 592 -30.70 -25.02 -21.19
N LYS A 593 -30.13 -23.86 -21.58
CA LYS A 593 -29.69 -23.60 -22.97
C LYS A 593 -28.22 -24.00 -23.18
N TYR A 594 -27.38 -23.77 -22.18
CA TYR A 594 -25.95 -24.04 -22.21
C TYR A 594 -25.58 -24.96 -21.04
N PRO A 595 -25.73 -26.28 -21.20
CA PRO A 595 -25.54 -27.23 -20.12
C PRO A 595 -24.09 -27.32 -19.66
N LEU A 596 -23.91 -27.72 -18.39
CA LEU A 596 -22.60 -27.93 -17.79
C LEU A 596 -21.96 -29.22 -18.33
N THR A 597 -20.79 -29.08 -18.95
CA THR A 597 -19.96 -30.19 -19.41
C THR A 597 -18.85 -30.43 -18.39
N LYS A 598 -18.80 -31.61 -17.77
CA LYS A 598 -17.72 -31.97 -16.84
C LYS A 598 -16.40 -32.07 -17.58
N VAL A 599 -15.33 -31.48 -17.04
CA VAL A 599 -13.99 -31.49 -17.67
C VAL A 599 -12.89 -32.02 -16.77
N GLY A 600 -13.00 -31.85 -15.46
CA GLY A 600 -11.97 -32.29 -14.54
C GLY A 600 -12.32 -32.11 -13.07
N ILE A 601 -11.33 -32.32 -12.21
CA ILE A 601 -11.44 -32.19 -10.75
C ILE A 601 -10.25 -31.39 -10.25
N LEU A 602 -10.50 -30.35 -9.47
CA LEU A 602 -9.50 -29.63 -8.69
C LEU A 602 -9.39 -30.28 -7.31
N VAL A 603 -8.17 -30.58 -6.86
CA VAL A 603 -7.87 -31.14 -5.54
C VAL A 603 -6.83 -30.25 -4.86
N LEU A 604 -7.07 -29.81 -3.62
CA LEU A 604 -6.09 -29.11 -2.80
C LEU A 604 -5.61 -30.02 -1.68
N ASN A 605 -4.33 -30.36 -1.68
CA ASN A 605 -3.76 -31.38 -0.80
C ASN A 605 -2.47 -30.96 -0.09
N ARG A 606 -2.10 -29.68 -0.18
CA ARG A 606 -0.88 -29.15 0.45
C ARG A 606 -1.09 -27.73 0.96
N ASN A 607 -0.85 -27.53 2.25
CA ASN A 607 -0.80 -26.20 2.85
C ASN A 607 0.46 -25.42 2.44
N PRO A 608 0.43 -24.08 2.51
CA PRO A 608 1.63 -23.28 2.31
C PRO A 608 2.66 -23.58 3.39
N LEU A 609 3.94 -23.71 3.01
CA LEU A 609 5.02 -23.86 3.99
C LEU A 609 5.30 -22.55 4.74
N ASN A 610 5.18 -21.44 4.02
CA ASN A 610 5.26 -20.09 4.56
C ASN A 610 4.20 -19.23 3.88
N TYR A 611 3.23 -18.73 4.65
CA TYR A 611 2.12 -17.94 4.13
C TYR A 611 2.59 -16.70 3.36
N PHE A 612 3.60 -15.98 3.85
CA PHE A 612 4.06 -14.76 3.20
C PHE A 612 4.72 -15.06 1.84
N ALA A 613 5.62 -16.04 1.80
CA ALA A 613 6.32 -16.44 0.58
C ALA A 613 5.38 -17.06 -0.47
N GLU A 614 4.42 -17.87 -0.04
CA GLU A 614 3.63 -18.71 -0.94
C GLU A 614 2.21 -18.18 -1.20
N ILE A 615 1.62 -17.36 -0.33
CA ILE A 615 0.25 -16.83 -0.47
C ILE A 615 0.23 -15.29 -0.59
N GLU A 616 0.92 -14.55 0.29
CA GLU A 616 0.94 -13.09 0.22
C GLU A 616 1.63 -12.61 -1.07
N GLN A 617 2.75 -13.21 -1.44
CA GLN A 617 3.50 -12.89 -2.67
C GLN A 617 2.98 -13.59 -3.94
N LEU A 618 1.93 -14.41 -3.84
CA LEU A 618 1.32 -15.07 -5.00
C LEU A 618 0.64 -14.05 -5.94
N GLY A 619 1.18 -13.87 -7.13
CA GLY A 619 0.65 -12.96 -8.15
C GLY A 619 -0.16 -13.69 -9.21
N PHE A 620 -1.43 -13.31 -9.35
CA PHE A 620 -2.29 -13.78 -10.44
C PHE A 620 -2.39 -12.70 -11.50
N MET A 621 -2.26 -13.08 -12.77
CA MET A 621 -2.32 -12.17 -13.90
C MET A 621 -3.34 -12.72 -14.90
N PRO A 622 -4.51 -12.10 -15.10
CA PRO A 622 -5.49 -12.59 -16.07
C PRO A 622 -4.97 -12.72 -17.51
N SER A 623 -3.88 -12.02 -17.87
CA SER A 623 -3.17 -12.17 -19.15
C SER A 623 -2.16 -13.31 -19.22
N ASN A 624 -1.93 -14.03 -18.12
CA ASN A 624 -1.23 -15.32 -18.17
C ASN A 624 -2.17 -16.35 -18.79
N LEU A 625 -2.11 -16.40 -20.12
CA LEU A 625 -2.83 -17.32 -20.98
C LEU A 625 -1.86 -18.33 -21.59
N ILE A 626 -2.41 -19.43 -22.08
CA ILE A 626 -1.68 -20.48 -22.78
C ILE A 626 -2.33 -20.70 -24.16
N PRO A 627 -1.58 -21.21 -25.17
CA PRO A 627 -2.14 -21.54 -26.48
C PRO A 627 -3.46 -22.30 -26.36
N GLY A 628 -4.45 -21.94 -27.19
CA GLY A 628 -5.80 -22.52 -27.11
C GLY A 628 -6.78 -21.80 -26.19
N ILE A 629 -6.34 -20.86 -25.34
CA ILE A 629 -7.19 -19.94 -24.57
C ILE A 629 -6.77 -18.50 -24.88
N THR A 630 -7.58 -17.77 -25.63
CA THR A 630 -7.19 -16.44 -26.15
C THR A 630 -7.63 -15.29 -25.23
N GLY A 631 -8.47 -15.55 -24.24
CA GLY A 631 -8.98 -14.54 -23.29
C GLY A 631 -10.47 -14.27 -23.48
N ALA A 632 -11.02 -13.28 -22.78
CA ALA A 632 -12.44 -12.90 -22.91
C ALA A 632 -12.60 -11.56 -23.64
N PRO A 633 -13.64 -11.39 -24.47
CA PRO A 633 -13.85 -10.18 -25.26
C PRO A 633 -14.44 -9.01 -24.44
N ASP A 634 -14.94 -9.25 -23.22
CA ASP A 634 -15.59 -8.21 -22.41
C ASP A 634 -14.64 -7.13 -21.91
N ASN A 635 -15.17 -5.90 -21.80
CA ASN A 635 -14.39 -4.70 -21.45
C ASN A 635 -13.78 -4.80 -20.05
N LEU A 636 -14.48 -5.45 -19.13
CA LEU A 636 -13.98 -5.66 -17.77
C LEU A 636 -12.73 -6.54 -17.80
N TYR A 637 -12.73 -7.67 -18.51
CA TYR A 637 -11.58 -8.55 -18.65
C TYR A 637 -10.39 -7.81 -19.26
N GLN A 638 -10.61 -7.04 -20.33
CA GLN A 638 -9.56 -6.22 -20.94
C GLN A 638 -8.92 -5.25 -19.94
N ALA A 639 -9.72 -4.57 -19.12
CA ALA A 639 -9.20 -3.69 -18.07
C ALA A 639 -8.45 -4.47 -16.97
N ARG A 640 -8.92 -5.68 -16.63
CA ARG A 640 -8.25 -6.54 -15.63
C ARG A 640 -6.85 -6.96 -16.07
N ILE A 641 -6.62 -7.16 -17.36
CA ILE A 641 -5.27 -7.47 -17.89
C ILE A 641 -4.26 -6.40 -17.48
N LEU A 642 -4.63 -5.12 -17.63
CA LEU A 642 -3.78 -3.99 -17.24
C LEU A 642 -3.72 -3.84 -15.72
N ALA A 643 -4.87 -3.83 -15.05
CA ALA A 643 -4.96 -3.51 -13.62
C ALA A 643 -4.16 -4.47 -12.73
N TYR A 644 -4.19 -5.77 -13.04
CA TYR A 644 -3.44 -6.75 -12.26
C TYR A 644 -1.93 -6.64 -12.50
N ARG A 645 -1.51 -6.33 -13.74
CA ARG A 645 -0.10 -6.12 -14.06
C ARG A 645 0.47 -4.94 -13.28
N ASP A 646 -0.20 -3.81 -13.34
CA ASP A 646 0.22 -2.60 -12.64
C ASP A 646 0.27 -2.80 -11.12
N ALA A 647 -0.79 -3.38 -10.54
CA ALA A 647 -0.85 -3.65 -9.11
C ALA A 647 0.24 -4.62 -8.62
N LEU A 648 0.59 -5.63 -9.42
CA LEU A 648 1.68 -6.57 -9.08
C LEU A 648 3.05 -5.89 -9.19
N ASN A 649 3.28 -5.11 -10.24
CA ASN A 649 4.52 -4.35 -10.41
C ASN A 649 4.76 -3.38 -9.25
N TYR A 650 3.71 -2.67 -8.80
CA TYR A 650 3.80 -1.78 -7.64
C TYR A 650 4.06 -2.53 -6.34
N ARG A 651 3.33 -3.63 -6.10
CA ARG A 651 3.32 -4.32 -4.81
C ARG A 651 4.51 -5.24 -4.59
N LEU A 652 4.94 -5.94 -5.63
CA LEU A 652 5.96 -6.99 -5.58
C LEU A 652 7.23 -6.63 -6.35
N GLY A 653 7.18 -5.63 -7.23
CA GLY A 653 8.25 -5.30 -8.16
C GLY A 653 8.01 -5.86 -9.57
N VAL A 654 8.71 -5.31 -10.54
CA VAL A 654 8.61 -5.66 -11.97
C VAL A 654 8.97 -7.13 -12.25
N ASN A 655 9.83 -7.73 -11.43
CA ASN A 655 10.22 -9.15 -11.53
C ASN A 655 9.42 -10.05 -10.58
N PHE A 656 8.16 -9.71 -10.26
CA PHE A 656 7.34 -10.55 -9.38
C PHE A 656 7.22 -12.00 -9.87
N ASN A 657 7.36 -12.22 -11.18
CA ASN A 657 7.41 -13.52 -11.86
C ASN A 657 8.68 -14.34 -11.55
N LYS A 658 9.73 -13.74 -10.97
CA LYS A 658 10.92 -14.43 -10.47
C LYS A 658 10.81 -14.82 -8.99
N ILE A 659 9.74 -14.39 -8.30
CA ILE A 659 9.42 -14.94 -6.97
C ILE A 659 8.98 -16.39 -7.16
N LYS A 660 9.58 -17.33 -6.42
CA LYS A 660 9.44 -18.78 -6.62
C LYS A 660 8.02 -19.28 -6.89
N VAL A 661 7.02 -18.78 -6.16
CA VAL A 661 5.62 -19.21 -6.31
C VAL A 661 4.94 -18.68 -7.59
N ASN A 662 5.52 -17.68 -8.24
CA ASN A 662 5.01 -17.09 -9.49
C ASN A 662 5.77 -17.60 -10.72
N CYS A 663 6.91 -18.26 -10.53
CA CYS A 663 7.69 -18.83 -11.62
C CYS A 663 6.89 -19.93 -12.35
N PRO A 664 6.91 -19.97 -13.70
CA PRO A 664 6.44 -21.14 -14.43
C PRO A 664 7.37 -22.33 -14.19
N LEU A 665 6.86 -23.55 -14.42
CA LEU A 665 7.67 -24.77 -14.31
C LEU A 665 8.67 -24.91 -15.47
N SER A 666 8.31 -24.41 -16.64
CA SER A 666 9.19 -24.33 -17.80
C SER A 666 10.20 -23.19 -17.65
N HIS A 667 11.43 -23.40 -18.11
CA HIS A 667 12.40 -22.31 -18.22
C HIS A 667 11.88 -21.21 -19.16
N THR A 668 12.07 -19.96 -18.79
CA THR A 668 11.59 -18.79 -19.53
C THR A 668 12.72 -18.19 -20.35
N PHE A 669 12.58 -18.13 -21.67
CA PHE A 669 13.49 -17.37 -22.53
C PHE A 669 12.89 -16.00 -22.82
N ILE A 670 13.42 -14.96 -22.20
CA ILE A 670 12.91 -13.58 -22.31
C ILE A 670 14.02 -12.60 -22.70
N TYR A 671 13.64 -11.47 -23.27
CA TYR A 671 14.55 -10.35 -23.57
C TYR A 671 14.58 -9.28 -22.47
N ASP A 672 13.64 -9.33 -21.53
CA ASP A 672 13.66 -8.47 -20.35
C ASP A 672 14.91 -8.77 -19.49
N ARG A 673 15.49 -7.73 -18.89
CA ARG A 673 16.70 -7.80 -18.04
C ARG A 673 16.57 -6.89 -16.82
N ASP A 674 17.35 -7.21 -15.80
CA ASP A 674 17.57 -6.38 -14.61
C ASP A 674 16.30 -6.18 -13.77
N GLY A 675 16.24 -5.11 -12.97
CA GLY A 675 15.07 -4.77 -12.16
C GLY A 675 15.01 -5.43 -10.77
N ILE A 676 13.86 -5.31 -10.12
CA ILE A 676 13.58 -5.85 -8.77
C ILE A 676 12.28 -6.65 -8.74
N PRO A 677 12.16 -7.74 -7.95
CA PRO A 677 13.17 -8.38 -7.09
C PRO A 677 14.34 -9.02 -7.87
N TYR A 678 15.30 -9.57 -7.12
CA TYR A 678 16.49 -10.26 -7.60
C TYR A 678 16.17 -11.29 -8.70
N VAL A 679 16.97 -11.30 -9.77
CA VAL A 679 16.75 -12.04 -11.04
C VAL A 679 17.69 -13.24 -11.23
N GLU A 680 18.29 -13.74 -10.16
CA GLU A 680 19.29 -14.82 -10.23
C GLU A 680 20.43 -14.47 -11.20
N ASN A 681 20.60 -15.27 -12.26
CA ASN A 681 21.63 -15.09 -13.28
C ASN A 681 21.21 -14.15 -14.42
N ASN A 682 19.97 -13.62 -14.42
CA ASN A 682 19.48 -12.64 -15.39
C ASN A 682 19.66 -13.04 -16.87
N GLU A 683 19.43 -14.31 -17.19
CA GLU A 683 19.64 -14.89 -18.54
C GLU A 683 21.10 -14.83 -19.05
N ASN A 684 22.08 -14.69 -18.14
CA ASN A 684 23.53 -14.68 -18.42
C ASN A 684 23.92 -13.75 -19.59
N ASP A 685 24.52 -14.31 -20.64
CA ASP A 685 25.06 -13.66 -21.83
C ASP A 685 24.14 -13.79 -23.05
N ILE A 686 22.90 -14.26 -22.88
CA ILE A 686 21.92 -14.33 -23.97
C ILE A 686 21.67 -12.91 -24.50
N PRO A 687 21.70 -12.68 -25.84
CA PRO A 687 21.41 -11.37 -26.42
C PRO A 687 20.12 -10.76 -25.85
N ASN A 688 20.15 -9.47 -25.52
CA ASN A 688 19.06 -8.76 -24.86
C ASN A 688 18.18 -7.95 -25.82
N TYR A 689 18.24 -8.24 -27.13
CA TYR A 689 17.45 -7.56 -28.16
C TYR A 689 16.95 -8.52 -29.25
N TYR A 690 15.82 -8.18 -29.87
CA TYR A 690 15.21 -8.90 -30.98
C TYR A 690 14.76 -7.94 -32.09
N PRO A 691 14.93 -8.28 -33.39
CA PRO A 691 15.64 -9.46 -33.89
C PRO A 691 17.15 -9.35 -33.69
N ASN A 692 17.86 -10.48 -33.64
CA ASN A 692 19.32 -10.53 -33.57
C ASN A 692 19.90 -11.63 -34.48
N SER A 693 21.17 -11.50 -34.82
CA SER A 693 21.93 -12.47 -35.63
C SER A 693 22.85 -13.37 -34.80
N PHE A 694 22.61 -13.43 -33.48
CA PHE A 694 23.47 -14.10 -32.50
C PHE A 694 22.78 -15.30 -31.84
N ASN A 695 21.80 -15.90 -32.52
CA ASN A 695 21.06 -17.08 -32.07
C ASN A 695 20.36 -16.89 -30.70
N GLY A 696 19.91 -15.68 -30.38
CA GLY A 696 19.04 -15.44 -29.22
C GLY A 696 17.63 -16.06 -29.39
N PRO A 697 16.78 -16.02 -28.34
CA PRO A 697 15.43 -16.57 -28.37
C PRO A 697 14.60 -16.08 -29.56
N ILE A 698 13.99 -16.98 -30.32
CA ILE A 698 13.13 -16.63 -31.46
C ILE A 698 11.66 -16.85 -31.11
N PRO A 699 10.74 -16.03 -31.64
CA PRO A 699 9.32 -16.33 -31.51
C PRO A 699 9.02 -17.65 -32.21
N TYR A 700 8.15 -18.47 -31.61
CA TYR A 700 7.65 -19.65 -32.28
C TYR A 700 6.70 -19.22 -33.41
N ASN A 701 6.81 -19.89 -34.55
CA ASN A 701 5.86 -19.71 -35.66
C ASN A 701 5.08 -21.02 -35.80
N ASP A 702 3.87 -21.02 -35.24
CA ASP A 702 2.99 -22.16 -35.39
C ASP A 702 2.29 -22.06 -36.76
N LYS A 703 2.86 -22.80 -37.74
CA LYS A 703 2.40 -22.81 -39.14
C LYS A 703 0.94 -23.25 -39.32
N ASN A 704 0.38 -23.95 -38.32
CA ASN A 704 -1.01 -24.40 -38.33
C ASN A 704 -1.93 -23.44 -37.58
N ASN A 705 -1.36 -22.44 -36.90
CA ASN A 705 -2.05 -21.64 -35.93
C ASN A 705 -2.11 -20.19 -36.37
N LYS A 706 -3.31 -19.84 -36.82
CA LYS A 706 -3.72 -18.45 -36.92
C LYS A 706 -4.39 -18.11 -35.59
N ASP A 707 -3.66 -18.03 -34.47
CA ASP A 707 -4.25 -17.69 -33.15
C ASP A 707 -5.20 -16.52 -33.41
N LYS A 708 -6.51 -16.80 -33.38
CA LYS A 708 -7.46 -15.80 -33.86
C LYS A 708 -7.53 -14.74 -32.78
N PRO A 709 -7.41 -13.44 -33.13
CA PRO A 709 -7.57 -12.40 -32.15
C PRO A 709 -8.93 -12.61 -31.45
N VAL A 710 -8.97 -12.27 -30.16
CA VAL A 710 -10.24 -12.25 -29.43
C VAL A 710 -11.22 -11.38 -30.21
N ILE A 711 -12.42 -11.89 -30.43
CA ILE A 711 -13.45 -11.13 -31.16
C ILE A 711 -13.73 -9.80 -30.48
N SER A 712 -14.03 -8.77 -31.27
CA SER A 712 -14.53 -7.51 -30.72
C SER A 712 -16.04 -7.63 -30.49
N ILE A 713 -16.51 -7.16 -29.34
CA ILE A 713 -17.94 -7.03 -29.05
C ILE A 713 -18.31 -5.57 -28.79
N ILE A 714 -19.56 -5.22 -29.06
CA ILE A 714 -20.13 -3.94 -28.65
C ILE A 714 -21.04 -4.22 -27.46
N GLU A 715 -20.64 -3.77 -26.27
CA GLU A 715 -21.47 -3.91 -25.08
C GLU A 715 -22.66 -2.97 -25.15
N THR A 716 -23.85 -3.48 -24.80
CA THR A 716 -25.07 -2.68 -24.67
C THR A 716 -25.24 -2.20 -23.24
N GLU A 717 -26.22 -1.35 -22.98
CA GLU A 717 -26.59 -1.00 -21.60
C GLU A 717 -26.90 -2.26 -20.77
N PRO A 718 -26.51 -2.31 -19.48
CA PRO A 718 -26.84 -3.42 -18.62
C PRO A 718 -28.32 -3.42 -18.29
N ASN A 719 -28.94 -4.57 -18.46
CA ASN A 719 -30.27 -4.86 -17.96
C ASN A 719 -30.26 -6.29 -17.47
N ASN A 720 -30.44 -6.51 -16.16
CA ASN A 720 -30.41 -7.83 -15.53
C ASN A 720 -31.56 -8.03 -14.55
N PHE A 721 -32.58 -7.16 -14.57
CA PHE A 721 -33.77 -7.26 -13.72
C PHE A 721 -34.50 -8.59 -13.92
N ASP A 722 -34.58 -9.07 -15.16
CA ASP A 722 -35.15 -10.38 -15.50
C ASP A 722 -34.50 -11.52 -14.71
N GLN A 723 -33.17 -11.54 -14.60
CA GLN A 723 -32.45 -12.57 -13.85
C GLN A 723 -32.56 -12.37 -12.34
N MET A 724 -32.70 -11.14 -11.87
CA MET A 724 -32.94 -10.87 -10.45
C MET A 724 -34.33 -11.33 -10.02
N THR A 725 -35.34 -11.09 -10.85
CA THR A 725 -36.70 -11.59 -10.64
C THR A 725 -36.70 -13.12 -10.65
N ASP A 726 -36.05 -13.74 -11.64
CA ASP A 726 -35.95 -15.21 -11.75
C ASP A 726 -35.22 -15.81 -10.53
N TYR A 727 -34.11 -15.20 -10.09
CA TYR A 727 -33.41 -15.61 -8.88
C TYR A 727 -34.32 -15.56 -7.65
N TYR A 728 -35.03 -14.43 -7.46
CA TYR A 728 -35.92 -14.25 -6.32
C TYR A 728 -37.11 -15.24 -6.34
N VAL A 729 -37.72 -15.46 -7.50
CA VAL A 729 -38.99 -16.21 -7.64
C VAL A 729 -38.78 -17.70 -7.84
N ASN A 730 -37.72 -18.12 -8.53
CA ASN A 730 -37.55 -19.51 -8.97
C ASN A 730 -36.35 -20.20 -8.33
N GLU A 731 -35.27 -19.48 -7.97
CA GLU A 731 -34.10 -20.08 -7.33
C GLU A 731 -34.18 -20.07 -5.78
N LEU A 732 -34.81 -19.06 -5.16
CA LEU A 732 -34.91 -18.95 -3.70
C LEU A 732 -36.15 -19.62 -3.12
N THR A 733 -35.95 -20.43 -2.07
CA THR A 733 -37.04 -20.94 -1.23
C THR A 733 -37.68 -19.82 -0.40
N SER A 734 -38.90 -20.05 0.11
CA SER A 734 -39.59 -19.07 0.97
C SER A 734 -38.75 -18.66 2.19
N GLU A 735 -38.03 -19.60 2.81
CA GLU A 735 -37.14 -19.31 3.94
C GLU A 735 -35.93 -18.47 3.55
N GLN A 736 -35.31 -18.78 2.40
CA GLN A 736 -34.18 -17.99 1.88
C GLN A 736 -34.63 -16.56 1.52
N ARG A 737 -35.84 -16.38 0.97
CA ARG A 737 -36.41 -15.05 0.73
C ARG A 737 -36.62 -14.29 2.05
N ASN A 738 -37.08 -14.96 3.11
CA ASN A 738 -37.21 -14.33 4.42
C ASN A 738 -35.86 -13.81 4.92
N ARG A 739 -34.82 -14.64 4.88
CA ARG A 739 -33.46 -14.24 5.30
C ARG A 739 -32.88 -13.13 4.42
N LEU A 740 -33.07 -13.20 3.11
CA LEU A 740 -32.68 -12.13 2.18
C LEU A 740 -33.29 -10.79 2.59
N ILE A 741 -34.59 -10.77 2.85
CA ILE A 741 -35.30 -9.54 3.24
C ILE A 741 -34.81 -9.01 4.58
N GLU A 742 -34.60 -9.88 5.57
CA GLU A 742 -34.01 -9.48 6.86
C GLU A 742 -32.62 -8.87 6.69
N ASN A 743 -31.76 -9.51 5.89
CA ASN A 743 -30.42 -9.02 5.59
C ASN A 743 -30.46 -7.65 4.90
N LEU A 744 -31.33 -7.47 3.90
CA LEU A 744 -31.49 -6.21 3.17
C LEU A 744 -32.01 -5.09 4.07
N ILE A 745 -33.04 -5.36 4.88
CA ILE A 745 -33.58 -4.39 5.85
C ILE A 745 -32.49 -3.94 6.82
N ILE A 746 -31.70 -4.88 7.37
CA ILE A 746 -30.59 -4.55 8.27
C ILE A 746 -29.56 -3.67 7.57
N ALA A 747 -29.29 -3.91 6.29
CA ALA A 747 -28.30 -3.18 5.51
C ALA A 747 -28.73 -1.76 5.13
N ILE A 748 -30.03 -1.50 4.91
CA ILE A 748 -30.55 -0.19 4.49
C ILE A 748 -31.27 0.59 5.60
N LYS A 749 -31.50 0.03 6.80
CA LYS A 749 -32.24 0.76 7.85
C LYS A 749 -31.55 2.05 8.34
N SER A 750 -30.23 2.13 8.22
CA SER A 750 -29.41 3.22 8.79
C SER A 750 -28.84 4.17 7.73
N ILE A 751 -29.21 4.02 6.46
CA ILE A 751 -28.82 4.96 5.40
C ILE A 751 -29.83 6.11 5.29
N SER A 752 -29.46 7.17 4.57
CA SER A 752 -30.28 8.35 4.33
C SER A 752 -31.59 7.98 3.63
N TRP A 753 -32.68 8.64 4.05
CA TRP A 753 -34.04 8.32 3.61
C TRP A 753 -34.21 8.34 2.07
N PHE A 754 -33.57 9.27 1.36
CA PHE A 754 -33.67 9.36 -0.10
C PHE A 754 -32.97 8.20 -0.82
N ILE A 755 -31.95 7.59 -0.19
CA ILE A 755 -31.30 6.38 -0.71
C ILE A 755 -32.18 5.17 -0.40
N GLN A 756 -32.83 5.12 0.78
CA GLN A 756 -33.81 4.07 1.10
C GLN A 756 -34.97 4.05 0.09
N GLU A 757 -35.50 5.22 -0.26
CA GLU A 757 -36.56 5.37 -1.26
C GLU A 757 -36.13 4.84 -2.64
N ARG A 758 -34.91 5.22 -3.09
CA ARG A 758 -34.36 4.72 -4.36
C ARG A 758 -34.15 3.20 -4.34
N ALA A 759 -33.60 2.66 -3.25
CA ALA A 759 -33.42 1.22 -3.07
C ALA A 759 -34.76 0.48 -3.11
N GLN A 760 -35.78 0.98 -2.40
CA GLN A 760 -37.12 0.41 -2.39
C GLN A 760 -37.75 0.39 -3.79
N LYS A 761 -37.58 1.46 -4.57
CA LYS A 761 -38.04 1.50 -5.96
C LYS A 761 -37.39 0.39 -6.78
N ILE A 762 -36.06 0.26 -6.73
CA ILE A 762 -35.33 -0.80 -7.45
C ILE A 762 -35.79 -2.19 -7.02
N PHE A 763 -35.99 -2.44 -5.72
CA PHE A 763 -36.50 -3.73 -5.25
C PHE A 763 -37.92 -4.02 -5.74
N THR A 764 -38.75 -3.00 -5.90
CA THR A 764 -40.09 -3.10 -6.48
C THR A 764 -40.01 -3.41 -7.98
N ASP A 765 -39.09 -2.78 -8.70
CA ASP A 765 -38.82 -3.03 -10.12
C ASP A 765 -38.28 -4.45 -10.36
N ILE A 766 -37.52 -5.02 -9.40
CA ILE A 766 -37.12 -6.43 -9.41
C ILE A 766 -38.35 -7.34 -9.19
N HIS A 767 -39.12 -7.13 -8.13
CA HIS A 767 -40.36 -7.85 -7.90
C HIS A 767 -41.26 -7.13 -6.88
N PRO A 768 -42.58 -6.98 -7.13
CA PRO A 768 -43.49 -6.26 -6.22
C PRO A 768 -43.47 -6.78 -4.76
N ASP A 769 -43.49 -8.11 -4.56
CA ASP A 769 -43.40 -8.73 -3.23
C ASP A 769 -42.09 -8.37 -2.50
N LEU A 770 -40.96 -8.30 -3.20
CA LEU A 770 -39.67 -7.95 -2.60
C LEU A 770 -39.70 -6.50 -2.09
N GLY A 771 -40.16 -5.56 -2.93
CA GLY A 771 -40.32 -4.15 -2.56
C GLY A 771 -41.29 -3.95 -1.39
N GLU A 772 -42.45 -4.61 -1.41
CA GLU A 772 -43.47 -4.50 -0.37
C GLU A 772 -42.97 -5.01 0.99
N ARG A 773 -42.29 -6.16 1.01
CA ARG A 773 -41.79 -6.76 2.25
C ARG A 773 -40.66 -5.95 2.87
N ILE A 774 -39.77 -5.37 2.06
CA ILE A 774 -38.73 -4.44 2.52
C ILE A 774 -39.38 -3.16 3.09
N SER A 775 -40.36 -2.58 2.40
CA SER A 775 -41.10 -1.40 2.85
C SER A 775 -41.74 -1.64 4.23
N ARG A 776 -42.48 -2.75 4.38
CA ARG A 776 -43.13 -3.11 5.66
C ARG A 776 -42.10 -3.33 6.77
N GLY A 777 -40.97 -3.94 6.45
CA GLY A 777 -39.88 -4.18 7.39
C GLY A 777 -39.25 -2.90 7.92
N LEU A 778 -38.98 -1.92 7.05
CA LEU A 778 -38.45 -0.61 7.43
C LEU A 778 -39.41 0.17 8.33
N VAL A 779 -40.70 0.20 7.98
CA VAL A 779 -41.74 0.85 8.78
C VAL A 779 -41.86 0.20 10.17
N ARG A 780 -41.84 -1.13 10.25
CA ARG A 780 -41.92 -1.84 11.54
C ARG A 780 -40.76 -1.47 12.49
N LEU A 781 -39.56 -1.25 11.96
CA LEU A 781 -38.40 -0.87 12.75
C LEU A 781 -38.47 0.60 13.23
N SER A 782 -38.95 1.52 12.39
CA SER A 782 -39.13 2.92 12.80
C SER A 782 -40.14 3.06 13.93
N TYR A 783 -41.24 2.29 13.91
CA TYR A 783 -42.19 2.23 15.03
C TYR A 783 -41.60 1.61 16.30
N LYS A 784 -40.77 0.56 16.19
CA LYS A 784 -40.16 -0.10 17.36
C LYS A 784 -39.13 0.81 18.05
N LEU A 785 -38.36 1.58 17.28
CA LEU A 785 -37.46 2.61 17.81
C LEU A 785 -38.21 3.73 18.53
N ASN A 786 -39.30 4.24 17.93
CA ASN A 786 -40.15 5.28 18.53
C ASN A 786 -40.89 4.80 19.79
N TRP A 787 -41.22 3.51 19.89
CA TRP A 787 -41.81 2.93 21.08
C TRP A 787 -40.77 2.77 22.21
N MET A 788 -39.56 2.28 21.91
CA MET A 788 -38.49 2.14 22.90
C MET A 788 -38.02 3.49 23.45
N THR A 789 -37.81 4.51 22.62
CA THR A 789 -37.43 5.85 23.09
C THR A 789 -38.49 6.50 23.97
N ARG A 790 -39.79 6.18 23.78
CA ARG A 790 -40.88 6.66 24.65
C ARG A 790 -40.96 5.93 26.00
N HIS A 791 -40.38 4.74 26.14
CA HIS A 791 -40.49 3.92 27.36
C HIS A 791 -39.16 3.73 28.11
N THR A 792 -38.03 4.23 27.59
CA THR A 792 -36.76 4.36 28.35
C THR A 792 -36.56 5.74 28.99
N ILE A 793 -37.51 6.67 28.82
CA ILE A 793 -37.51 8.00 29.46
C ILE A 793 -38.55 8.05 30.62
N SER A 794 -39.17 6.91 30.98
CA SER A 794 -40.06 6.80 32.15
C SER A 794 -39.36 6.14 33.34
#